data_AF-A0A6A4G983-F1
#
_entry.id   AF-A0A6A4G983-F1
#
_cell.length_a   1.000
_cell.length_b   1.000
_cell.length_c   1.000
_cell.angle_alpha   90.00
_cell.angle_beta   90.00
_cell.angle_gamma   90.00
#
_symmetry.space_group_name_H-M   'P 1'
#
loop_
_entity.id
_entity.type
_entity.pdbx_description
1 polymer ?
#
loop_
_entity_poly.entity_id
_entity_poly.type
_entity_poly.pdbx_seq_one_letter_code
_entity_poly.pdbx_strand_id
1 'polypeptide(L)'
;MAALPPLSGHKSELRDPTLEELYTGPARALPDEIQQLAVEDTACTFCGVSYFVFAEVQTLQMTVKQYKKVFRDFVRFMERERFVARELRQQVTELKGNFAELVVTCSASATKLAEENEFQITAKQQALTQLERVQEELFASEEASKELQMLTKRSEEEQKMAHALVEQKLRNEILHLSSQVESCKLRSESQQASFKEDQERGQLRIRELESKLVESQSHWTAAERQMVTERDVLKQKLLAVNERVELESNTAQQLEVQLTAIREELARVVSASDTERKSNSQMSSEIIQIKHQLQALEKTRAQLYSENGRLKDEKYKLEDEIKALRLRADQLQGQLSISTTSTEKVKADYARDLEKLRSEHGVEINRLQRDHARAIEELQISQNTYLDYLKKETTELQMQGAQASHQAILTLEEKLRDAERRANEWKDRAVQNASEREEARRNSSHFESMAQMLQDKLKSSERDKQKTMDESKAASATLENKLMASQREADSVRQNANQQKALQDKNAALQQQIIDLHSELENLREQLTKPQPQVAWQTDPANDRKGSREERSNQDSHDNEKIISQLRHTLKQKDREIALLQQTVHRECMERTSLLERMRSGKVLPELPDVVSASFEKFERTSVMRSVTSSSSEDTGEGSERLGHGAIEDQQPKASFYEKLRRAGSRKPKTRK
;
A
#
# COMPACT_ATOMS: atom_id res chain seq x y z
N MET A 1 -19.47 28.35 62.06
CA MET A 1 -20.30 29.17 62.97
C MET A 1 -20.37 28.45 64.31
N ALA A 2 -19.92 29.08 65.39
CA ALA A 2 -20.05 28.52 66.75
C ALA A 2 -21.28 29.15 67.42
N ALA A 3 -22.16 28.33 67.98
CA ALA A 3 -23.35 28.81 68.69
C ALA A 3 -22.95 29.42 70.04
N LEU A 4 -23.53 30.58 70.37
CA LEU A 4 -23.39 31.20 71.68
C LEU A 4 -24.39 30.56 72.68
N PRO A 5 -24.08 30.47 73.99
CA PRO A 5 -25.00 29.95 74.99
C PRO A 5 -26.21 30.88 75.19
N PRO A 6 -27.37 30.36 75.64
CA PRO A 6 -28.52 31.20 75.97
C PRO A 6 -28.24 32.05 77.21
N LEU A 7 -28.41 33.36 77.09
CA LEU A 7 -28.42 34.28 78.23
C LEU A 7 -29.75 34.15 78.98
N SER A 8 -29.78 33.28 79.97
CA SER A 8 -30.78 33.33 81.03
C SER A 8 -30.44 34.45 82.02
N GLY A 9 -31.47 35.17 82.48
CA GLY A 9 -31.37 36.18 83.53
C GLY A 9 -31.69 37.59 83.06
N HIS A 10 -32.84 38.10 83.50
CA HIS A 10 -33.11 39.54 83.53
C HIS A 10 -32.06 40.22 84.42
N LYS A 11 -31.00 40.77 83.80
CA LYS A 11 -30.08 41.69 84.45
C LYS A 11 -30.35 43.10 83.94
N SER A 12 -31.36 43.68 84.59
CA SER A 12 -31.66 45.11 84.76
C SER A 12 -30.80 46.07 83.94
N GLU A 13 -31.37 46.53 82.83
CA GLU A 13 -30.83 47.61 82.00
C GLU A 13 -30.47 48.85 82.84
N LEU A 14 -29.46 49.59 82.36
CA LEU A 14 -29.12 50.91 82.87
C LEU A 14 -30.23 51.89 82.42
N ARG A 15 -31.19 52.11 83.31
CA ARG A 15 -32.26 53.11 83.19
C ARG A 15 -31.92 54.28 84.11
N ASP A 16 -32.28 55.49 83.70
CA ASP A 16 -32.25 56.65 84.60
C ASP A 16 -33.06 56.36 85.88
N PRO A 17 -32.52 56.67 87.08
CA PRO A 17 -33.24 56.47 88.33
C PRO A 17 -34.60 57.15 88.31
N THR A 18 -35.65 56.43 88.69
CA THR A 18 -36.97 57.05 88.84
C THR A 18 -36.97 58.04 90.01
N LEU A 19 -37.88 59.02 89.99
CA LEU A 19 -37.96 60.07 91.01
C LEU A 19 -38.09 59.47 92.43
N GLU A 20 -38.71 58.31 92.55
CA GLU A 20 -38.92 57.57 93.81
C GLU A 20 -37.65 56.85 94.29
N GLU A 21 -36.87 56.26 93.37
CA GLU A 21 -35.55 55.67 93.64
C GLU A 21 -34.48 56.73 94.02
N LEU A 22 -34.64 57.98 93.57
CA LEU A 22 -33.77 59.10 93.99
C LEU A 22 -33.96 59.49 95.46
N TYR A 23 -35.13 59.23 96.06
CA TYR A 23 -35.39 59.50 97.47
C TYR A 23 -35.29 58.27 98.39
N THR A 24 -35.41 57.05 97.83
CA THR A 24 -35.39 55.80 98.62
C THR A 24 -34.18 54.89 98.37
N GLY A 25 -33.39 55.18 97.34
CA GLY A 25 -32.25 54.36 96.91
C GLY A 25 -32.66 53.18 96.00
N PRO A 26 -31.74 52.65 95.18
CA PRO A 26 -32.06 51.58 94.23
C PRO A 26 -32.23 50.23 94.94
N ALA A 27 -33.33 49.53 94.65
CA ALA A 27 -33.67 48.22 95.23
C ALA A 27 -32.87 47.03 94.64
N ARG A 28 -31.53 47.15 94.57
CA ARG A 28 -30.63 46.09 94.08
C ARG A 28 -29.72 45.60 95.23
N ALA A 29 -29.61 44.28 95.39
CA ALA A 29 -28.73 43.69 96.41
C ALA A 29 -27.25 44.03 96.13
N LEU A 30 -26.54 44.44 97.17
CA LEU A 30 -25.13 44.87 97.08
C LEU A 30 -24.20 43.63 97.02
N PRO A 31 -22.98 43.74 96.47
CA PRO A 31 -21.94 42.73 96.68
C PRO A 31 -21.69 42.50 98.17
N ASP A 32 -21.48 41.24 98.56
CA ASP A 32 -21.45 40.80 99.97
C ASP A 32 -20.43 41.57 100.83
N GLU A 33 -19.33 42.03 100.23
CA GLU A 33 -18.28 42.79 100.91
C GLU A 33 -18.67 44.24 101.23
N ILE A 34 -19.58 44.84 100.46
CA ILE A 34 -20.04 46.23 100.65
C ILE A 34 -21.32 46.26 101.47
N GLN A 35 -22.12 45.18 101.43
CA GLN A 35 -23.34 45.01 102.23
C GLN A 35 -23.08 44.94 103.75
N GLN A 36 -21.82 44.71 104.15
CA GLN A 36 -21.37 44.61 105.54
C GLN A 36 -20.77 45.91 106.11
N LEU A 37 -20.61 46.95 105.29
CA LEU A 37 -20.10 48.26 105.73
C LEU A 37 -21.24 49.17 106.21
N ALA A 38 -20.95 50.02 107.19
CA ALA A 38 -21.90 51.03 107.63
C ALA A 38 -22.20 52.01 106.48
N VAL A 39 -23.43 52.52 106.40
CA VAL A 39 -23.88 53.41 105.30
C VAL A 39 -22.92 54.60 105.12
N GLU A 40 -22.37 55.10 106.23
CA GLU A 40 -21.45 56.25 106.28
C GLU A 40 -20.07 55.95 105.67
N ASP A 41 -19.68 54.67 105.54
CA ASP A 41 -18.43 54.20 104.91
C ASP A 41 -18.62 53.81 103.42
N THR A 42 -19.85 53.82 102.89
CA THR A 42 -20.14 53.40 101.50
C THR A 42 -19.78 54.45 100.43
N ALA A 43 -19.30 55.62 100.85
CA ALA A 43 -18.78 56.68 99.99
C ALA A 43 -17.37 57.12 100.40
N CYS A 44 -16.53 57.44 99.41
CA CYS A 44 -15.19 57.92 99.71
C CYS A 44 -15.24 59.31 100.34
N THR A 45 -14.84 59.43 101.60
CA THR A 45 -14.84 60.68 102.40
C THR A 45 -14.03 61.82 101.79
N PHE A 46 -13.10 61.54 100.85
CA PHE A 46 -12.28 62.55 100.19
C PHE A 46 -12.90 63.14 98.92
N CYS A 47 -13.73 62.40 98.19
CA CYS A 47 -14.29 62.83 96.90
C CYS A 47 -15.81 62.72 96.78
N GLY A 48 -16.51 62.19 97.79
CA GLY A 48 -17.97 62.02 97.82
C GLY A 48 -18.52 60.99 96.82
N VAL A 49 -17.68 60.37 96.00
CA VAL A 49 -18.10 59.33 95.05
C VAL A 49 -18.33 58.04 95.81
N SER A 50 -19.50 57.43 95.62
CA SER A 50 -19.78 56.12 96.18
C SER A 50 -18.91 55.04 95.55
N TYR A 51 -18.46 54.08 96.37
CA TYR A 51 -17.72 52.90 95.89
C TYR A 51 -18.53 52.08 94.85
N PHE A 52 -19.87 52.19 94.84
CA PHE A 52 -20.73 51.62 93.79
C PHE A 52 -20.37 52.13 92.38
N VAL A 53 -20.27 53.46 92.20
CA VAL A 53 -19.96 54.07 90.90
C VAL A 53 -18.55 53.69 90.43
N PHE A 54 -17.59 53.60 91.36
CA PHE A 54 -16.23 53.19 91.04
C PHE A 54 -16.15 51.74 90.55
N ALA A 55 -16.84 50.80 91.20
CA ALA A 55 -16.88 49.39 90.81
C ALA A 55 -17.55 49.17 89.44
N GLU A 56 -18.66 49.88 89.16
CA GLU A 56 -19.32 49.83 87.85
C GLU A 56 -18.42 50.43 86.75
N VAL A 57 -17.80 51.59 86.99
CA VAL A 57 -16.85 52.20 86.05
C VAL A 57 -15.65 51.29 85.79
N GLN A 58 -15.10 50.62 86.81
CA GLN A 58 -13.99 49.67 86.65
C GLN A 58 -14.43 48.43 85.84
N THR A 59 -15.64 47.93 86.07
CA THR A 59 -16.22 46.81 85.31
C THR A 59 -16.43 47.19 83.84
N LEU A 60 -17.00 48.37 83.58
CA LEU A 60 -17.18 48.91 82.23
C LEU A 60 -15.83 49.19 81.53
N GLN A 61 -14.82 49.67 82.25
CA GLN A 61 -13.46 49.81 81.69
C GLN A 61 -12.86 48.46 81.31
N MET A 62 -13.11 47.40 82.08
CA MET A 62 -12.62 46.05 81.78
C MET A 62 -13.36 45.42 80.59
N THR A 63 -14.69 45.55 80.51
CA THR A 63 -15.44 45.08 79.33
C THR A 63 -15.06 45.86 78.08
N VAL A 64 -14.91 47.19 78.14
CA VAL A 64 -14.42 48.02 77.02
C VAL A 64 -13.00 47.61 76.60
N LYS A 65 -12.10 47.28 77.53
CA LYS A 65 -10.76 46.73 77.20
C LYS A 65 -10.87 45.38 76.48
N GLN A 66 -11.76 44.48 76.91
CA GLN A 66 -12.01 43.20 76.25
C GLN A 66 -12.62 43.39 74.85
N TYR A 67 -13.66 44.21 74.69
CA TYR A 67 -14.23 44.53 73.38
C TYR A 67 -13.20 45.17 72.44
N LYS A 68 -12.37 46.11 72.92
CA LYS A 68 -11.26 46.68 72.12
C LYS A 68 -10.22 45.63 71.71
N LYS A 69 -9.99 44.59 72.52
CA LYS A 69 -9.11 43.47 72.14
C LYS A 69 -9.77 42.61 71.05
N VAL A 70 -10.99 42.12 71.29
CA VAL A 70 -11.75 41.29 70.34
C VAL A 70 -11.96 42.00 69.01
N PHE A 71 -12.24 43.30 69.01
CA PHE A 71 -12.37 44.09 67.79
C PHE A 71 -11.07 44.17 67.00
N ARG A 72 -9.91 44.40 67.65
CA ARG A 72 -8.61 44.36 66.96
C ARG A 72 -8.30 42.98 66.38
N ASP A 73 -8.58 41.91 67.13
CA ASP A 73 -8.35 40.54 66.67
C ASP A 73 -9.26 40.20 65.48
N PHE A 74 -10.52 40.67 65.50
CA PHE A 74 -11.46 40.57 64.37
C PHE A 74 -11.03 41.38 63.14
N VAL A 75 -10.53 42.62 63.32
CA VAL A 75 -10.00 43.43 62.22
C VAL A 75 -8.79 42.74 61.58
N ARG A 76 -7.83 42.24 62.38
CA ARG A 76 -6.67 41.48 61.87
C ARG A 76 -7.08 40.19 61.15
N PHE A 77 -8.13 39.51 61.61
CA PHE A 77 -8.72 38.37 60.91
C PHE A 77 -9.30 38.80 59.55
N MET A 78 -10.15 39.84 59.53
CA MET A 78 -10.73 40.36 58.29
C MET A 78 -9.69 40.87 57.28
N GLU A 79 -8.57 41.43 57.74
CA GLU A 79 -7.44 41.83 56.88
C GLU A 79 -6.74 40.63 56.26
N ARG A 80 -6.52 39.55 57.02
CA ARG A 80 -5.96 38.28 56.51
C ARG A 80 -6.90 37.63 55.51
N GLU A 81 -8.19 37.52 55.82
CA GLU A 81 -9.19 36.99 54.88
C GLU A 81 -9.26 37.82 53.59
N ARG A 82 -9.19 39.16 53.69
CA ARG A 82 -9.11 40.06 52.52
C ARG A 82 -7.79 39.92 51.75
N PHE A 83 -6.71 39.46 52.36
CA PHE A 83 -5.45 39.14 51.66
C PHE A 83 -5.59 37.81 50.91
N VAL A 84 -5.96 36.73 51.62
CA VAL A 84 -6.17 35.39 51.03
C VAL A 84 -7.21 35.43 49.90
N ALA A 85 -8.32 36.17 50.07
CA ALA A 85 -9.33 36.33 49.03
C ALA A 85 -8.85 37.13 47.80
N ARG A 86 -7.80 37.96 47.91
CA ARG A 86 -7.16 38.61 46.76
C ARG A 86 -6.19 37.66 46.05
N GLU A 87 -5.38 36.95 46.82
CA GLU A 87 -4.43 35.96 46.31
C GLU A 87 -5.13 34.82 45.56
N LEU A 88 -6.20 34.26 46.12
CA LEU A 88 -7.03 33.26 45.43
C LEU A 88 -7.67 33.80 44.15
N ARG A 89 -8.10 35.07 44.11
CA ARG A 89 -8.63 35.69 42.89
C ARG A 89 -7.53 35.84 41.82
N GLN A 90 -6.32 36.21 42.22
CA GLN A 90 -5.17 36.32 41.34
C GLN A 90 -4.80 34.96 40.72
N GLN A 91 -4.70 33.91 41.55
CA GLN A 91 -4.46 32.53 41.08
C GLN A 91 -5.56 32.05 40.13
N VAL A 92 -6.83 32.35 40.41
CA VAL A 92 -7.94 32.03 39.51
C VAL A 92 -7.86 32.80 38.19
N THR A 93 -7.42 34.06 38.17
CA THR A 93 -7.21 34.80 36.91
C THR A 93 -6.03 34.27 36.12
N GLU A 94 -4.94 33.89 36.78
CA GLU A 94 -3.75 33.31 36.15
C GLU A 94 -4.06 31.94 35.52
N LEU A 95 -4.70 31.03 36.27
CA LEU A 95 -5.15 29.74 35.76
C LEU A 95 -6.11 29.87 34.57
N LYS A 96 -6.99 30.88 34.57
CA LYS A 96 -7.86 31.17 33.41
C LYS A 96 -7.07 31.66 32.20
N GLY A 97 -6.04 32.48 32.39
CA GLY A 97 -5.13 32.92 31.34
C GLY A 97 -4.40 31.74 30.72
N ASN A 98 -3.72 30.94 31.56
CA ASN A 98 -2.95 29.77 31.13
C ASN A 98 -3.84 28.74 30.42
N PHE A 99 -5.07 28.54 30.88
CA PHE A 99 -6.04 27.67 30.20
C PHE A 99 -6.47 28.21 28.83
N ALA A 100 -6.71 29.52 28.71
CA ALA A 100 -7.07 30.13 27.43
C ALA A 100 -5.93 30.03 26.41
N GLU A 101 -4.68 30.28 26.83
CA GLU A 101 -3.49 30.12 25.99
C GLU A 101 -3.27 28.66 25.55
N LEU A 102 -3.47 27.70 26.47
CA LEU A 102 -3.41 26.27 26.14
C LEU A 102 -4.48 25.88 25.11
N VAL A 103 -5.73 26.35 25.28
CA VAL A 103 -6.82 26.09 24.33
C VAL A 103 -6.51 26.66 22.94
N VAL A 104 -5.99 27.90 22.85
CA VAL A 104 -5.57 28.51 21.59
C VAL A 104 -4.45 27.70 20.93
N THR A 105 -3.44 27.29 21.71
CA THR A 105 -2.31 26.49 21.23
C THR A 105 -2.75 25.12 20.73
N CYS A 106 -3.62 24.43 21.48
CA CYS A 106 -4.23 23.15 21.07
C CYS A 106 -5.08 23.31 19.80
N SER A 107 -5.89 24.37 19.68
CA SER A 107 -6.69 24.59 18.47
C SER A 107 -5.82 24.89 17.24
N ALA A 108 -4.74 25.67 17.39
CA ALA A 108 -3.81 25.96 16.32
C ALA A 108 -3.00 24.73 15.87
N SER A 109 -2.72 23.80 16.80
CA SER A 109 -2.12 22.50 16.47
C SER A 109 -3.12 21.59 15.76
N ALA A 110 -4.38 21.55 16.23
CA ALA A 110 -5.43 20.74 15.62
C ALA A 110 -5.78 21.20 14.19
N THR A 111 -5.81 22.51 13.91
CA THR A 111 -6.04 23.03 12.56
C THR A 111 -4.88 22.68 11.62
N LYS A 112 -3.62 22.83 12.05
CA LYS A 112 -2.46 22.40 11.25
C LYS A 112 -2.49 20.92 10.90
N LEU A 113 -2.79 20.05 11.88
CA LEU A 113 -2.92 18.62 11.65
C LEU A 113 -4.08 18.28 10.71
N ALA A 114 -5.17 19.06 10.70
CA ALA A 114 -6.25 18.91 9.74
C ALA A 114 -5.83 19.31 8.32
N GLU A 115 -5.15 20.45 8.16
CA GLU A 115 -4.61 20.93 6.88
C GLU A 115 -3.58 19.95 6.29
N GLU A 116 -2.65 19.45 7.12
CA GLU A 116 -1.67 18.43 6.72
C GLU A 116 -2.33 17.11 6.28
N ASN A 117 -3.40 16.70 6.95
CA ASN A 117 -4.15 15.49 6.60
C ASN A 117 -4.93 15.68 5.28
N GLU A 118 -5.58 16.83 5.07
CA GLU A 118 -6.25 17.17 3.81
C GLU A 118 -5.26 17.20 2.63
N PHE A 119 -4.06 17.75 2.85
CA PHE A 119 -2.97 17.69 1.86
C PHE A 119 -2.53 16.24 1.56
N GLN A 120 -2.39 15.38 2.57
CA GLN A 120 -2.05 13.98 2.36
C GLN A 120 -3.16 13.19 1.64
N ILE A 121 -4.43 13.46 1.96
CA ILE A 121 -5.59 12.85 1.27
C ILE A 121 -5.58 13.25 -0.20
N THR A 122 -5.47 14.54 -0.51
CA THR A 122 -5.45 15.03 -1.90
C THR A 122 -4.24 14.52 -2.68
N ALA A 123 -3.04 14.48 -2.09
CA ALA A 123 -1.85 13.89 -2.71
C ALA A 123 -2.01 12.39 -2.97
N LYS A 124 -2.57 11.62 -2.03
CA LYS A 124 -2.87 10.19 -2.20
C LYS A 124 -3.88 9.97 -3.33
N GLN A 125 -4.89 10.83 -3.43
CA GLN A 125 -5.93 10.72 -4.46
C GLN A 125 -5.40 11.07 -5.85
N GLN A 126 -4.49 12.04 -5.96
CA GLN A 126 -3.72 12.29 -7.18
C GLN A 126 -2.83 11.09 -7.56
N ALA A 127 -2.13 10.48 -6.61
CA ALA A 127 -1.32 9.29 -6.87
C ALA A 127 -2.16 8.09 -7.35
N LEU A 128 -3.35 7.88 -6.78
CA LEU A 128 -4.28 6.85 -7.26
C LEU A 128 -4.73 7.11 -8.70
N THR A 129 -5.17 8.33 -9.04
CA THR A 129 -5.57 8.65 -10.43
C THR A 129 -4.43 8.60 -11.44
N GLN A 130 -3.16 8.76 -11.01
CA GLN A 130 -2.00 8.51 -11.86
C GLN A 130 -1.77 7.01 -12.08
N LEU A 131 -1.92 6.20 -11.03
CA LEU A 131 -1.76 4.74 -11.10
C LEU A 131 -2.85 4.10 -11.97
N GLU A 132 -4.10 4.58 -11.88
CA GLU A 132 -5.21 4.18 -12.76
C GLU A 132 -4.89 4.44 -14.23
N ARG A 133 -4.39 5.64 -14.59
CA ARG A 133 -3.97 5.94 -15.98
C ARG A 133 -2.82 5.06 -16.46
N VAL A 134 -1.79 4.85 -15.63
CA VAL A 134 -0.67 3.96 -15.99
C VAL A 134 -1.15 2.52 -16.19
N GLN A 135 -2.16 2.08 -15.44
CA GLN A 135 -2.79 0.78 -15.62
C GLN A 135 -3.60 0.70 -16.94
N GLU A 136 -4.34 1.74 -17.30
CA GLU A 136 -5.03 1.86 -18.60
C GLU A 136 -4.04 1.85 -19.78
N GLU A 137 -2.96 2.64 -19.69
CA GLU A 137 -1.88 2.69 -20.69
C GLU A 137 -1.18 1.33 -20.84
N LEU A 138 -0.95 0.60 -19.73
CA LEU A 138 -0.38 -0.74 -19.76
C LEU A 138 -1.31 -1.73 -20.46
N PHE A 139 -2.61 -1.73 -20.17
CA PHE A 139 -3.58 -2.60 -20.85
C PHE A 139 -3.64 -2.31 -22.35
N ALA A 140 -3.69 -1.03 -22.75
CA ALA A 140 -3.68 -0.65 -24.15
C ALA A 140 -2.38 -1.10 -24.87
N SER A 141 -1.23 -1.00 -24.19
CA SER A 141 0.06 -1.49 -24.70
C SER A 141 0.10 -3.02 -24.84
N GLU A 142 -0.49 -3.75 -23.89
CA GLU A 142 -0.63 -5.21 -24.00
C GLU A 142 -1.54 -5.63 -25.16
N GLU A 143 -2.66 -4.93 -25.37
CA GLU A 143 -3.57 -5.18 -26.49
C GLU A 143 -2.88 -4.91 -27.83
N ALA A 144 -2.20 -3.77 -27.98
CA ALA A 144 -1.40 -3.45 -29.16
C ALA A 144 -0.30 -4.49 -29.41
N SER A 145 0.35 -5.00 -28.36
CA SER A 145 1.34 -6.10 -28.46
C SER A 145 0.72 -7.41 -28.93
N LYS A 146 -0.49 -7.76 -28.45
CA LYS A 146 -1.25 -8.94 -28.91
C LYS A 146 -1.66 -8.79 -30.39
N GLU A 147 -2.13 -7.62 -30.80
CA GLU A 147 -2.45 -7.33 -32.20
C GLU A 147 -1.22 -7.42 -33.12
N LEU A 148 -0.10 -6.80 -32.74
CA LEU A 148 1.16 -6.90 -33.48
C LEU A 148 1.63 -8.35 -33.59
N GLN A 149 1.55 -9.15 -32.53
CA GLN A 149 1.89 -10.57 -32.58
C GLN A 149 0.99 -11.35 -33.57
N MET A 150 -0.30 -11.03 -33.63
CA MET A 150 -1.23 -11.65 -34.58
C MET A 150 -0.95 -11.22 -36.03
N LEU A 151 -0.59 -9.95 -36.27
CA LEU A 151 -0.18 -9.45 -37.58
C LEU A 151 1.14 -10.08 -38.05
N THR A 152 2.13 -10.21 -37.15
CA THR A 152 3.41 -10.88 -37.46
C THR A 152 3.17 -12.34 -37.85
N LYS A 153 2.36 -13.10 -37.11
CA LYS A 153 2.01 -14.49 -37.46
C LYS A 153 1.36 -14.61 -38.84
N ARG A 154 0.40 -13.73 -39.17
CA ARG A 154 -0.23 -13.70 -40.51
C ARG A 154 0.80 -13.41 -41.60
N SER A 155 1.68 -12.42 -41.40
CA SER A 155 2.76 -12.09 -42.34
C SER A 155 3.73 -13.26 -42.54
N GLU A 156 4.08 -13.99 -41.48
CA GLU A 156 4.89 -15.21 -41.60
C GLU A 156 4.17 -16.32 -42.37
N GLU A 157 2.87 -16.51 -42.14
CA GLU A 157 2.05 -17.50 -42.87
C GLU A 157 1.94 -17.15 -44.36
N GLU A 158 1.71 -15.87 -44.69
CA GLU A 158 1.71 -15.35 -46.06
C GLU A 158 3.07 -15.55 -46.74
N GLN A 159 4.18 -15.26 -46.04
CA GLN A 159 5.53 -15.52 -46.54
C GLN A 159 5.79 -17.02 -46.76
N LYS A 160 5.40 -17.89 -45.82
CA LYS A 160 5.52 -19.36 -45.96
C LYS A 160 4.74 -19.86 -47.19
N MET A 161 3.52 -19.36 -47.41
CA MET A 161 2.70 -19.68 -48.58
C MET A 161 3.32 -19.16 -49.89
N ALA A 162 3.87 -17.94 -49.90
CA ALA A 162 4.57 -17.38 -51.05
C ALA A 162 5.83 -18.20 -51.40
N HIS A 163 6.63 -18.58 -50.40
CA HIS A 163 7.80 -19.45 -50.57
C HIS A 163 7.42 -20.83 -51.12
N ALA A 164 6.39 -21.48 -50.56
CA ALA A 164 5.91 -22.77 -51.05
C ALA A 164 5.42 -22.70 -52.51
N LEU A 165 4.75 -21.60 -52.89
CA LEU A 165 4.28 -21.38 -54.25
C LEU A 165 5.43 -21.09 -55.24
N VAL A 166 6.49 -20.40 -54.81
CA VAL A 166 7.72 -20.21 -55.60
C VAL A 166 8.46 -21.54 -55.74
N GLU A 167 8.59 -22.32 -54.66
CA GLU A 167 9.24 -23.63 -54.71
C GLU A 167 8.48 -24.60 -55.64
N GLN A 168 7.14 -24.61 -55.60
CA GLN A 168 6.34 -25.42 -56.50
C GLN A 168 6.48 -24.99 -57.97
N LYS A 169 6.61 -23.69 -58.25
CA LYS A 169 6.92 -23.20 -59.61
C LYS A 169 8.29 -23.70 -60.08
N LEU A 170 9.32 -23.61 -59.25
CA LEU A 170 10.66 -24.10 -59.57
C LEU A 170 10.67 -25.62 -59.79
N ARG A 171 9.96 -26.39 -58.94
CA ARG A 171 9.79 -27.85 -59.13
C ARG A 171 9.13 -28.17 -60.46
N ASN A 172 8.06 -27.46 -60.84
CA ASN A 172 7.39 -27.63 -62.13
C ASN A 172 8.30 -27.28 -63.31
N GLU A 173 9.11 -26.22 -63.20
CA GLU A 173 10.06 -25.80 -64.24
C GLU A 173 11.22 -26.80 -64.40
N ILE A 174 11.77 -27.31 -63.30
CA ILE A 174 12.76 -28.39 -63.29
C ILE A 174 12.20 -29.65 -63.97
N LEU A 175 10.96 -30.04 -63.66
CA LEU A 175 10.29 -31.17 -64.33
C LEU A 175 10.12 -30.92 -65.84
N HIS A 176 9.73 -29.71 -66.25
CA HIS A 176 9.60 -29.38 -67.66
C HIS A 176 10.94 -29.43 -68.40
N LEU A 177 11.99 -28.80 -67.85
CA LEU A 177 13.33 -28.82 -68.42
C LEU A 177 13.90 -30.24 -68.49
N SER A 178 13.67 -31.06 -67.47
CA SER A 178 14.08 -32.48 -67.46
C SER A 178 13.39 -33.26 -68.59
N SER A 179 12.08 -33.04 -68.80
CA SER A 179 11.33 -33.63 -69.91
C SER A 179 11.82 -33.14 -71.29
N GLN A 180 12.20 -31.86 -71.43
CA GLN A 180 12.83 -31.36 -72.66
C GLN A 180 14.19 -32.02 -72.92
N VAL A 181 15.02 -32.18 -71.90
CA VAL A 181 16.33 -32.86 -72.01
C VAL A 181 16.16 -34.32 -72.41
N GLU A 182 15.22 -35.05 -71.80
CA GLU A 182 14.86 -36.43 -72.17
C GLU A 182 14.40 -36.50 -73.64
N SER A 183 13.54 -35.58 -74.09
CA SER A 183 13.08 -35.51 -75.48
C SER A 183 14.21 -35.22 -76.48
N CYS A 184 15.14 -34.32 -76.12
CA CYS A 184 16.32 -34.03 -76.94
C CYS A 184 17.28 -35.23 -77.00
N LYS A 185 17.47 -35.93 -75.88
CA LYS A 185 18.29 -37.15 -75.80
C LYS A 185 17.71 -38.25 -76.67
N LEU A 186 16.41 -38.58 -76.53
CA LEU A 186 15.73 -39.57 -77.37
C LEU A 186 15.79 -39.24 -78.86
N ARG A 187 15.69 -37.94 -79.22
CA ARG A 187 15.85 -37.48 -80.61
C ARG A 187 17.28 -37.69 -81.12
N SER A 188 18.28 -37.40 -80.29
CA SER A 188 19.70 -37.63 -80.60
C SER A 188 20.02 -39.13 -80.76
N GLU A 189 19.50 -39.98 -79.86
CA GLU A 189 19.65 -41.43 -79.92
C GLU A 189 18.97 -42.01 -81.19
N SER A 190 17.77 -41.53 -81.53
CA SER A 190 17.07 -41.89 -82.77
C SER A 190 17.84 -41.46 -84.03
N GLN A 191 18.39 -40.24 -84.05
CA GLN A 191 19.24 -39.78 -85.16
C GLN A 191 20.53 -40.61 -85.27
N GLN A 192 21.17 -40.92 -84.14
CA GLN A 192 22.37 -41.76 -84.12
C GLN A 192 22.08 -43.19 -84.59
N ALA A 193 20.91 -43.75 -84.27
CA ALA A 193 20.45 -45.03 -84.79
C ALA A 193 20.26 -44.99 -86.31
N SER A 194 19.58 -43.96 -86.86
CA SER A 194 19.41 -43.83 -88.32
C SER A 194 20.76 -43.65 -89.04
N PHE A 195 21.69 -42.89 -88.48
CA PHE A 195 23.04 -42.76 -89.04
C PHE A 195 23.81 -44.10 -89.04
N LYS A 196 23.65 -44.94 -88.00
CA LYS A 196 24.23 -46.29 -87.97
C LYS A 196 23.61 -47.19 -89.03
N GLU A 197 22.28 -47.21 -89.16
CA GLU A 197 21.61 -47.98 -90.21
C GLU A 197 22.08 -47.58 -91.62
N ASP A 198 22.15 -46.28 -91.92
CA ASP A 198 22.62 -45.81 -93.22
C ASP A 198 24.12 -46.09 -93.44
N GLN A 199 24.94 -46.04 -92.39
CA GLN A 199 26.34 -46.48 -92.45
C GLN A 199 26.45 -47.99 -92.74
N GLU A 200 25.63 -48.83 -92.09
CA GLU A 200 25.59 -50.28 -92.32
C GLU A 200 25.09 -50.61 -93.74
N ARG A 201 24.04 -49.94 -94.23
CA ARG A 201 23.58 -50.04 -95.63
C ARG A 201 24.69 -49.64 -96.61
N GLY A 202 25.42 -48.56 -96.32
CA GLY A 202 26.59 -48.13 -97.10
C GLY A 202 27.69 -49.20 -97.13
N GLN A 203 28.04 -49.77 -95.98
CA GLN A 203 29.02 -50.87 -95.90
C GLN A 203 28.57 -52.12 -96.65
N LEU A 204 27.30 -52.52 -96.53
CA LEU A 204 26.74 -53.66 -97.27
C LEU A 204 26.81 -53.41 -98.78
N ARG A 205 26.51 -52.18 -99.23
CA ARG A 205 26.62 -51.82 -100.65
C ARG A 205 28.06 -51.82 -101.15
N ILE A 206 29.03 -51.40 -100.33
CA ILE A 206 30.46 -51.51 -100.65
C ILE A 206 30.85 -52.98 -100.83
N ARG A 207 30.51 -53.85 -99.87
CA ARG A 207 30.80 -55.30 -99.95
C ARG A 207 30.15 -55.97 -101.17
N GLU A 208 28.93 -55.56 -101.54
CA GLU A 208 28.25 -56.03 -102.75
C GLU A 208 29.00 -55.63 -104.03
N LEU A 209 29.49 -54.38 -104.09
CA LEU A 209 30.29 -53.89 -105.22
C LEU A 209 31.68 -54.55 -105.27
N GLU A 210 32.30 -54.82 -104.14
CA GLU A 210 33.55 -55.59 -104.03
C GLU A 210 33.37 -57.02 -104.53
N SER A 211 32.29 -57.72 -104.15
CA SER A 211 31.97 -59.05 -104.69
C SER A 211 31.81 -59.02 -106.21
N LYS A 212 31.04 -58.07 -106.74
CA LYS A 212 30.84 -57.90 -108.19
C LYS A 212 32.13 -57.57 -108.93
N LEU A 213 33.05 -56.83 -108.31
CA LEU A 213 34.37 -56.56 -108.87
C LEU A 213 35.22 -57.84 -108.94
N VAL A 214 35.25 -58.64 -107.87
CA VAL A 214 35.96 -59.93 -107.82
C VAL A 214 35.36 -60.92 -108.82
N GLU A 215 34.04 -61.00 -108.93
CA GLU A 215 33.33 -61.77 -109.94
C GLU A 215 33.69 -61.30 -111.35
N SER A 216 33.67 -59.99 -111.62
CA SER A 216 34.06 -59.46 -112.94
C SER A 216 35.53 -59.79 -113.26
N GLN A 217 36.45 -59.66 -112.30
CA GLN A 217 37.86 -60.03 -112.46
C GLN A 217 38.04 -61.53 -112.72
N SER A 218 37.25 -62.41 -112.10
CA SER A 218 37.32 -63.86 -112.37
C SER A 218 36.82 -64.20 -113.77
N HIS A 219 35.77 -63.54 -114.27
CA HIS A 219 35.31 -63.66 -115.65
C HIS A 219 36.35 -63.12 -116.65
N TRP A 220 36.95 -61.96 -116.38
CA TRP A 220 38.01 -61.38 -117.22
C TRP A 220 39.24 -62.30 -117.32
N THR A 221 39.74 -62.81 -116.19
CA THR A 221 40.88 -63.74 -116.18
C THR A 221 40.55 -65.09 -116.81
N ALA A 222 39.31 -65.57 -116.74
CA ALA A 222 38.86 -66.76 -117.46
C ALA A 222 38.83 -66.52 -118.99
N ALA A 223 38.29 -65.39 -119.44
CA ALA A 223 38.28 -65.00 -120.84
C ALA A 223 39.70 -64.79 -121.41
N GLU A 224 40.59 -64.15 -120.64
CA GLU A 224 42.00 -64.00 -121.01
C GLU A 224 42.70 -65.36 -121.17
N ARG A 225 42.47 -66.30 -120.25
CA ARG A 225 42.98 -67.68 -120.37
C ARG A 225 42.43 -68.38 -121.61
N GLN A 226 41.15 -68.19 -121.96
CA GLN A 226 40.56 -68.75 -123.17
C GLN A 226 41.21 -68.15 -124.44
N MET A 227 41.40 -66.83 -124.50
CA MET A 227 42.10 -66.19 -125.63
C MET A 227 43.55 -66.71 -125.76
N VAL A 228 44.22 -66.99 -124.65
CA VAL A 228 45.55 -67.60 -124.61
C VAL A 228 45.54 -69.05 -125.12
N THR A 229 44.58 -69.89 -124.70
CA THR A 229 44.49 -71.28 -125.20
C THR A 229 44.09 -71.34 -126.67
N GLU A 230 43.18 -70.47 -127.14
CA GLU A 230 42.83 -70.35 -128.55
C GLU A 230 44.02 -69.92 -129.40
N ARG A 231 44.81 -68.93 -128.94
CA ARG A 231 46.08 -68.54 -129.55
C ARG A 231 47.05 -69.71 -129.65
N ASP A 232 47.19 -70.52 -128.59
CA ASP A 232 48.14 -71.63 -128.56
C ASP A 232 47.69 -72.81 -129.43
N VAL A 233 46.38 -73.08 -129.53
CA VAL A 233 45.80 -74.02 -130.51
C VAL A 233 46.01 -73.53 -131.94
N LEU A 234 45.83 -72.24 -132.21
CA LEU A 234 46.14 -71.66 -133.53
C LEU A 234 47.62 -71.78 -133.86
N LYS A 235 48.51 -71.55 -132.89
CA LYS A 235 49.96 -71.73 -133.05
C LYS A 235 50.32 -73.19 -133.35
N GLN A 236 49.71 -74.17 -132.68
CA GLN A 236 49.88 -75.59 -132.99
C GLN A 236 49.39 -75.95 -134.40
N LYS A 237 48.22 -75.45 -134.81
CA LYS A 237 47.72 -75.63 -136.19
C LYS A 237 48.66 -75.03 -137.23
N LEU A 238 49.23 -73.86 -136.95
CA LEU A 238 50.17 -73.18 -137.84
C LEU A 238 51.49 -73.97 -137.96
N LEU A 239 52.00 -74.52 -136.84
CA LEU A 239 53.13 -75.45 -136.85
C LEU A 239 52.84 -76.72 -137.67
N ALA A 240 51.68 -77.36 -137.48
CA ALA A 240 51.30 -78.55 -138.23
C ALA A 240 51.08 -78.27 -139.75
N VAL A 241 50.65 -77.06 -140.11
CA VAL A 241 50.63 -76.61 -141.51
C VAL A 241 52.05 -76.39 -142.02
N ASN A 242 52.94 -75.80 -141.22
CA ASN A 242 54.34 -75.63 -141.59
C ASN A 242 55.04 -76.98 -141.81
N GLU A 243 54.84 -77.96 -140.92
CA GLU A 243 55.33 -79.34 -141.08
C GLU A 243 54.80 -80.01 -142.36
N ARG A 244 53.54 -79.75 -142.75
CA ARG A 244 53.00 -80.20 -144.03
C ARG A 244 53.66 -79.50 -145.22
N VAL A 245 53.87 -78.19 -145.15
CA VAL A 245 54.58 -77.43 -146.19
C VAL A 245 56.03 -77.89 -146.31
N GLU A 246 56.70 -78.23 -145.21
CA GLU A 246 58.04 -78.85 -145.24
C GLU A 246 58.00 -80.25 -145.89
N LEU A 247 56.99 -81.08 -145.63
CA LEU A 247 56.82 -82.37 -146.31
C LEU A 247 56.51 -82.21 -147.82
N GLU A 248 55.69 -81.23 -148.18
CA GLU A 248 55.41 -80.86 -149.58
C GLU A 248 56.67 -80.28 -150.25
N SER A 249 57.47 -79.50 -149.54
CA SER A 249 58.79 -79.00 -149.97
C SER A 249 59.78 -80.13 -150.20
N ASN A 250 59.87 -81.10 -149.30
CA ASN A 250 60.74 -82.27 -149.43
C ASN A 250 60.32 -83.19 -150.59
N THR A 251 59.02 -83.39 -150.80
CA THR A 251 58.52 -84.15 -151.96
C THR A 251 58.67 -83.37 -153.28
N ALA A 252 58.54 -82.04 -153.25
CA ALA A 252 58.89 -81.17 -154.38
C ALA A 252 60.38 -81.24 -154.70
N GLN A 253 61.28 -81.22 -153.70
CA GLN A 253 62.73 -81.45 -153.90
C GLN A 253 63.01 -82.83 -154.49
N GLN A 254 62.30 -83.87 -154.05
CA GLN A 254 62.47 -85.22 -154.59
C GLN A 254 62.00 -85.34 -156.05
N LEU A 255 60.98 -84.56 -156.44
CA LEU A 255 60.56 -84.38 -157.83
C LEU A 255 61.52 -83.46 -158.62
N GLU A 256 62.12 -82.46 -157.97
CA GLU A 256 63.18 -81.63 -158.57
C GLU A 256 64.43 -82.46 -158.88
N VAL A 257 64.83 -83.40 -158.02
CA VAL A 257 65.95 -84.34 -158.30
C VAL A 257 65.67 -85.23 -159.51
N GLN A 258 64.40 -85.63 -159.73
CA GLN A 258 64.01 -86.34 -160.95
C GLN A 258 63.95 -85.42 -162.18
N LEU A 259 63.62 -84.14 -161.99
CA LEU A 259 63.64 -83.14 -163.05
C LEU A 259 65.06 -82.63 -163.36
N THR A 260 66.02 -82.63 -162.42
CA THR A 260 67.41 -82.24 -162.69
C THR A 260 68.11 -83.27 -163.58
N ALA A 261 67.85 -84.57 -163.38
CA ALA A 261 68.33 -85.62 -164.29
C ALA A 261 67.82 -85.47 -165.74
N ILE A 262 66.70 -84.75 -165.96
CA ILE A 262 66.16 -84.43 -167.29
C ILE A 262 66.60 -83.02 -167.75
N ARG A 263 66.89 -82.10 -166.81
CA ARG A 263 67.37 -80.74 -167.08
C ARG A 263 68.87 -80.67 -167.35
N GLU A 264 69.69 -81.63 -166.93
CA GLU A 264 71.14 -81.67 -167.20
C GLU A 264 71.50 -81.85 -168.70
N GLU A 265 70.61 -82.42 -169.51
CA GLU A 265 70.73 -82.43 -170.98
C GLU A 265 70.26 -81.11 -171.62
N LEU A 266 69.33 -80.38 -170.99
CA LEU A 266 68.77 -79.13 -171.54
C LEU A 266 69.51 -77.87 -171.06
N ALA A 267 70.19 -77.93 -169.91
CA ALA A 267 70.84 -76.81 -169.23
C ALA A 267 72.30 -76.56 -169.69
N ARG A 268 72.71 -77.10 -170.84
CA ARG A 268 74.02 -76.81 -171.46
C ARG A 268 74.03 -75.54 -172.33
N VAL A 269 72.90 -74.81 -172.43
CA VAL A 269 72.70 -73.70 -173.40
C VAL A 269 72.20 -72.38 -172.79
N VAL A 270 71.66 -72.33 -171.57
CA VAL A 270 71.10 -71.07 -170.99
C VAL A 270 71.63 -70.79 -169.58
N SER A 271 72.96 -70.68 -169.46
CA SER A 271 73.58 -70.03 -168.30
C SER A 271 73.49 -68.50 -168.44
N ALA A 272 73.11 -67.86 -167.33
CA ALA A 272 73.14 -66.41 -167.05
C ALA A 272 71.90 -65.54 -167.41
N SER A 273 71.65 -64.58 -166.49
CA SER A 273 70.59 -63.56 -166.38
C SER A 273 69.15 -64.04 -166.12
N ASP A 274 68.39 -63.49 -165.15
CA ASP A 274 68.76 -62.65 -163.99
C ASP A 274 67.79 -62.93 -162.83
N THR A 275 68.32 -63.36 -161.69
CA THR A 275 67.62 -63.28 -160.40
C THR A 275 67.93 -61.93 -159.75
N GLU A 276 66.98 -60.99 -159.75
CA GLU A 276 66.72 -60.04 -158.64
C GLU A 276 65.72 -58.95 -159.06
N ARG A 277 64.55 -58.88 -158.40
CA ARG A 277 63.74 -57.67 -158.12
C ARG A 277 62.37 -58.05 -157.52
N LYS A 278 62.20 -57.87 -156.19
CA LYS A 278 60.95 -57.47 -155.49
C LYS A 278 61.08 -57.53 -153.94
N SER A 279 61.92 -56.66 -153.35
CA SER A 279 61.90 -56.38 -151.90
C SER A 279 61.44 -54.95 -151.55
N ASN A 280 61.08 -54.14 -152.57
CA ASN A 280 61.03 -52.69 -152.45
C ASN A 280 59.65 -52.09 -152.10
N SER A 281 58.69 -52.90 -151.64
CA SER A 281 57.31 -52.47 -151.35
C SER A 281 56.91 -52.46 -149.87
N GLN A 282 57.75 -52.99 -148.97
CA GLN A 282 57.42 -53.13 -147.53
C GLN A 282 57.85 -51.93 -146.67
N MET A 283 58.96 -51.25 -147.00
CA MET A 283 59.45 -50.09 -146.21
C MET A 283 58.55 -48.84 -146.28
N SER A 284 57.69 -48.70 -147.28
CA SER A 284 56.90 -47.46 -147.48
C SER A 284 55.73 -47.31 -146.49
N SER A 285 55.16 -48.41 -146.00
CA SER A 285 54.00 -48.39 -145.08
C SER A 285 54.38 -48.04 -143.64
N GLU A 286 55.54 -48.48 -143.17
CA GLU A 286 55.99 -48.29 -141.77
C GLU A 286 56.30 -46.81 -141.49
N ILE A 287 56.91 -46.12 -142.46
CA ILE A 287 57.24 -44.68 -142.39
C ILE A 287 55.97 -43.82 -142.20
N ILE A 288 54.83 -44.22 -142.77
CA ILE A 288 53.56 -43.46 -142.67
C ILE A 288 52.91 -43.62 -141.30
N GLN A 289 53.01 -44.79 -140.65
CA GLN A 289 52.49 -45.00 -139.29
C GLN A 289 53.28 -44.21 -138.24
N ILE A 290 54.62 -44.24 -138.30
CA ILE A 290 55.49 -43.52 -137.36
C ILE A 290 55.21 -42.00 -137.41
N LYS A 291 54.97 -41.45 -138.61
CA LYS A 291 54.66 -40.03 -138.80
C LYS A 291 53.34 -39.58 -138.14
N HIS A 292 52.32 -40.43 -138.12
CA HIS A 292 51.04 -40.15 -137.45
C HIS A 292 51.18 -40.21 -135.92
N GLN A 293 51.95 -41.17 -135.40
CA GLN A 293 52.20 -41.28 -133.96
C GLN A 293 52.95 -40.06 -133.42
N LEU A 294 53.95 -39.55 -134.15
CA LEU A 294 54.64 -38.31 -133.80
C LEU A 294 53.70 -37.10 -133.73
N GLN A 295 52.83 -36.90 -134.72
CA GLN A 295 51.86 -35.80 -134.70
C GLN A 295 50.83 -35.90 -133.55
N ALA A 296 50.46 -37.11 -133.13
CA ALA A 296 49.59 -37.31 -131.98
C ALA A 296 50.28 -36.89 -130.67
N LEU A 297 51.56 -37.27 -130.50
CA LEU A 297 52.38 -36.91 -129.33
C LEU A 297 52.70 -35.40 -129.27
N GLU A 298 52.87 -34.73 -130.41
CA GLU A 298 53.04 -33.28 -130.44
C GLU A 298 51.79 -32.52 -129.97
N LYS A 299 50.58 -33.02 -130.32
CA LYS A 299 49.31 -32.44 -129.86
C LYS A 299 49.09 -32.63 -128.36
N THR A 300 49.33 -33.82 -127.82
CA THR A 300 49.20 -34.04 -126.36
C THR A 300 50.25 -33.25 -125.58
N ARG A 301 51.49 -33.12 -126.09
CA ARG A 301 52.50 -32.23 -125.51
C ARG A 301 52.03 -30.77 -125.44
N ALA A 302 51.43 -30.25 -126.52
CA ALA A 302 50.91 -28.88 -126.53
C ALA A 302 49.75 -28.67 -125.53
N GLN A 303 48.85 -29.66 -125.41
CA GLN A 303 47.76 -29.63 -124.41
C GLN A 303 48.31 -29.61 -122.97
N LEU A 304 49.27 -30.47 -122.65
CA LEU A 304 49.89 -30.52 -121.33
C LEU A 304 50.62 -29.22 -120.95
N TYR A 305 51.27 -28.54 -121.90
CA TYR A 305 51.86 -27.22 -121.64
C TYR A 305 50.80 -26.15 -121.34
N SER A 306 49.67 -26.14 -122.06
CA SER A 306 48.55 -25.23 -121.80
C SER A 306 47.92 -25.47 -120.43
N GLU A 307 47.69 -26.74 -120.07
CA GLU A 307 47.11 -27.11 -118.78
C GLU A 307 48.05 -26.83 -117.60
N ASN A 308 49.36 -27.08 -117.75
CA ASN A 308 50.36 -26.71 -116.76
C ASN A 308 50.44 -25.18 -116.56
N GLY A 309 50.25 -24.39 -117.64
CA GLY A 309 50.03 -22.94 -117.55
C GLY A 309 48.83 -22.57 -116.67
N ARG A 310 47.64 -23.12 -116.99
CA ARG A 310 46.41 -22.90 -116.21
C ARG A 310 46.56 -23.26 -114.74
N LEU A 311 47.14 -24.42 -114.44
CA LEU A 311 47.37 -24.89 -113.07
C LEU A 311 48.36 -23.99 -112.30
N LYS A 312 49.34 -23.40 -113.00
CA LYS A 312 50.28 -22.44 -112.41
C LYS A 312 49.59 -21.11 -112.06
N ASP A 313 48.71 -20.62 -112.92
CA ASP A 313 47.91 -19.42 -112.65
C ASP A 313 46.90 -19.64 -111.50
N GLU A 314 46.26 -20.81 -111.45
CA GLU A 314 45.38 -21.21 -110.33
C GLU A 314 46.15 -21.34 -109.02
N LYS A 315 47.37 -21.90 -109.04
CA LYS A 315 48.26 -21.93 -107.88
C LYS A 315 48.55 -20.51 -107.36
N TYR A 316 48.90 -19.56 -108.23
CA TYR A 316 49.19 -18.19 -107.79
C TYR A 316 47.97 -17.49 -107.18
N LYS A 317 46.77 -17.69 -107.75
CA LYS A 317 45.50 -17.18 -107.16
C LYS A 317 45.27 -17.74 -105.76
N LEU A 318 45.42 -19.05 -105.57
CA LEU A 318 45.27 -19.70 -104.26
C LEU A 318 46.34 -19.22 -103.26
N GLU A 319 47.59 -19.00 -103.70
CA GLU A 319 48.64 -18.43 -102.85
C GLU A 319 48.31 -17.01 -102.39
N ASP A 320 47.71 -16.18 -103.23
CA ASP A 320 47.29 -14.82 -102.88
C ASP A 320 46.03 -14.79 -101.98
N GLU A 321 45.07 -15.68 -102.21
CA GLU A 321 43.94 -15.88 -101.29
C GLU A 321 44.40 -16.35 -99.90
N ILE A 322 45.37 -17.27 -99.82
CA ILE A 322 45.98 -17.70 -98.56
C ILE A 322 46.69 -16.54 -97.84
N LYS A 323 47.41 -15.66 -98.57
CA LYS A 323 48.02 -14.45 -97.98
C LYS A 323 46.96 -13.50 -97.42
N ALA A 324 45.88 -13.26 -98.17
CA ALA A 324 44.77 -12.40 -97.73
C ALA A 324 44.04 -12.96 -96.50
N LEU A 325 43.80 -14.27 -96.44
CA LEU A 325 43.21 -14.95 -95.29
C LEU A 325 44.11 -14.88 -94.05
N ARG A 326 45.43 -15.06 -94.21
CA ARG A 326 46.40 -14.90 -93.11
C ARG A 326 46.38 -13.48 -92.55
N LEU A 327 46.47 -12.46 -93.40
CA LEU A 327 46.43 -11.06 -92.98
C LEU A 327 45.15 -10.73 -92.19
N ARG A 328 44.01 -11.30 -92.60
CA ARG A 328 42.73 -11.14 -91.92
C ARG A 328 42.66 -11.89 -90.58
N ALA A 329 43.30 -13.07 -90.50
CA ALA A 329 43.42 -13.81 -89.24
C ALA A 329 44.30 -13.05 -88.23
N ASP A 330 45.45 -12.52 -88.66
CA ASP A 330 46.34 -11.71 -87.83
C ASP A 330 45.62 -10.45 -87.30
N GLN A 331 44.83 -9.79 -88.15
CA GLN A 331 44.04 -8.62 -87.78
C GLN A 331 42.94 -8.94 -86.75
N LEU A 332 42.23 -10.07 -86.91
CA LEU A 332 41.25 -10.54 -85.94
C LEU A 332 41.90 -10.98 -84.61
N GLN A 333 43.08 -11.60 -84.67
CA GLN A 333 43.85 -11.98 -83.49
C GLN A 333 44.33 -10.75 -82.70
N GLY A 334 44.74 -9.68 -83.40
CA GLY A 334 45.06 -8.39 -82.79
C GLY A 334 43.86 -7.69 -82.15
N GLN A 335 42.68 -7.76 -82.79
CA GLN A 335 41.44 -7.24 -82.19
C GLN A 335 41.02 -8.04 -80.95
N LEU A 336 41.16 -9.37 -80.99
CA LEU A 336 40.91 -10.24 -79.85
C LEU A 336 41.83 -9.94 -78.67
N SER A 337 43.14 -9.77 -78.89
CA SER A 337 44.09 -9.48 -77.80
C SER A 337 43.86 -8.11 -77.14
N ILE A 338 43.46 -7.10 -77.91
CA ILE A 338 43.04 -5.79 -77.37
C ILE A 338 41.74 -5.92 -76.56
N SER A 339 40.78 -6.73 -77.04
CA SER A 339 39.51 -6.97 -76.33
C SER A 339 39.71 -7.76 -75.02
N THR A 340 40.56 -8.80 -75.02
CA THR A 340 40.86 -9.56 -73.80
C THR A 340 41.61 -8.71 -72.78
N THR A 341 42.64 -7.96 -73.18
CA THR A 341 43.37 -7.09 -72.25
C THR A 341 42.51 -5.96 -71.69
N SER A 342 41.59 -5.40 -72.49
CA SER A 342 40.61 -4.42 -72.03
C SER A 342 39.63 -5.01 -71.02
N THR A 343 39.08 -6.20 -71.29
CA THR A 343 38.13 -6.88 -70.38
C THR A 343 38.80 -7.40 -69.11
N GLU A 344 40.05 -7.86 -69.17
CA GLU A 344 40.88 -8.20 -68.00
C GLU A 344 41.15 -6.98 -67.11
N LYS A 345 41.45 -5.83 -67.71
CA LYS A 345 41.61 -4.57 -66.96
C LYS A 345 40.32 -4.18 -66.24
N VAL A 346 39.18 -4.17 -66.94
CA VAL A 346 37.87 -3.86 -66.34
C VAL A 346 37.51 -4.86 -65.23
N LYS A 347 37.82 -6.15 -65.40
CA LYS A 347 37.65 -7.18 -64.37
C LYS A 347 38.54 -6.91 -63.14
N ALA A 348 39.79 -6.49 -63.34
CA ALA A 348 40.69 -6.14 -62.25
C ALA A 348 40.26 -4.86 -61.53
N ASP A 349 39.67 -3.90 -62.23
CA ASP A 349 39.09 -2.68 -61.64
C ASP A 349 37.90 -3.03 -60.74
N TYR A 350 36.92 -3.79 -61.24
CA TYR A 350 35.78 -4.27 -60.44
C TYR A 350 36.21 -5.16 -59.25
N ALA A 351 37.25 -5.98 -59.40
CA ALA A 351 37.78 -6.78 -58.29
C ALA A 351 38.36 -5.90 -57.17
N ARG A 352 39.04 -4.80 -57.51
CA ARG A 352 39.55 -3.82 -56.54
C ARG A 352 38.42 -3.05 -55.87
N ASP A 353 37.40 -2.64 -56.61
CA ASP A 353 36.25 -1.93 -56.05
C ASP A 353 35.44 -2.82 -55.10
N LEU A 354 35.23 -4.10 -55.43
CA LEU A 354 34.58 -5.07 -54.55
C LEU A 354 35.37 -5.30 -53.25
N GLU A 355 36.70 -5.40 -53.33
CA GLU A 355 37.55 -5.59 -52.15
C GLU A 355 37.60 -4.32 -51.28
N LYS A 356 37.59 -3.13 -51.90
CA LYS A 356 37.40 -1.86 -51.19
C LYS A 356 36.07 -1.85 -50.44
N LEU A 357 34.96 -2.17 -51.11
CA LEU A 357 33.63 -2.21 -50.50
C LEU A 357 33.54 -3.22 -49.33
N ARG A 358 34.19 -4.38 -49.47
CA ARG A 358 34.32 -5.38 -48.38
C ARG A 358 35.08 -4.83 -47.19
N SER A 359 36.18 -4.12 -47.41
CA SER A 359 36.95 -3.51 -46.32
C SER A 359 36.17 -2.38 -45.62
N GLU A 360 35.45 -1.56 -46.38
CA GLU A 360 34.56 -0.51 -45.84
C GLU A 360 33.43 -1.12 -44.98
N HIS A 361 32.69 -2.09 -45.50
CA HIS A 361 31.69 -2.82 -44.70
C HIS A 361 32.30 -3.57 -43.51
N GLY A 362 33.51 -4.10 -43.62
CA GLY A 362 34.24 -4.71 -42.51
C GLY A 362 34.54 -3.70 -41.39
N VAL A 363 34.91 -2.46 -41.74
CA VAL A 363 35.11 -1.37 -40.77
C VAL A 363 33.77 -0.96 -40.12
N GLU A 364 32.69 -0.87 -40.90
CA GLU A 364 31.34 -0.56 -40.41
C GLU A 364 30.83 -1.61 -39.42
N ILE A 365 30.95 -2.91 -39.75
CA ILE A 365 30.58 -4.03 -38.87
C ILE A 365 31.40 -4.00 -37.57
N ASN A 366 32.73 -3.85 -37.68
CA ASN A 366 33.60 -3.74 -36.51
C ASN A 366 33.31 -2.49 -35.65
N ARG A 367 32.77 -1.42 -36.25
CA ARG A 367 32.29 -0.24 -35.52
C ARG A 367 31.00 -0.54 -34.78
N LEU A 368 29.98 -1.05 -35.47
CA LEU A 368 28.70 -1.43 -34.88
C LEU A 368 28.87 -2.43 -33.73
N GLN A 369 29.75 -3.43 -33.87
CA GLN A 369 30.07 -4.37 -32.80
C GLN A 369 30.68 -3.68 -31.57
N ARG A 370 31.59 -2.71 -31.75
CA ARG A 370 32.16 -1.92 -30.64
C ARG A 370 31.15 -0.96 -30.01
N ASP A 371 30.24 -0.41 -30.80
CA ASP A 371 29.20 0.49 -30.32
C ASP A 371 28.13 -0.30 -29.53
N HIS A 372 27.74 -1.49 -30.00
CA HIS A 372 26.88 -2.42 -29.26
C HIS A 372 27.54 -2.92 -27.96
N ALA A 373 28.82 -3.28 -27.99
CA ALA A 373 29.54 -3.72 -26.80
C ALA A 373 29.57 -2.64 -25.71
N ARG A 374 29.82 -1.38 -26.09
CA ARG A 374 29.78 -0.23 -25.18
C ARG A 374 28.38 0.02 -24.62
N ALA A 375 27.34 -0.04 -25.46
CA ALA A 375 25.96 0.11 -25.00
C ALA A 375 25.56 -0.98 -23.98
N ILE A 376 26.02 -2.23 -24.17
CA ILE A 376 25.82 -3.32 -23.21
C ILE A 376 26.56 -3.04 -21.89
N GLU A 377 27.80 -2.56 -21.95
CA GLU A 377 28.59 -2.22 -20.76
C GLU A 377 27.97 -1.04 -19.98
N GLU A 378 27.51 0.01 -20.66
CA GLU A 378 26.76 1.13 -20.05
C GLU A 378 25.43 0.67 -19.41
N LEU A 379 24.72 -0.27 -20.04
CA LEU A 379 23.53 -0.91 -19.47
C LEU A 379 23.86 -1.74 -18.22
N GLN A 380 24.95 -2.52 -18.24
CA GLN A 380 25.39 -3.29 -17.07
C GLN A 380 25.81 -2.38 -15.92
N ILE A 381 26.54 -1.29 -16.19
CA ILE A 381 26.95 -0.31 -15.18
C ILE A 381 25.72 0.38 -14.55
N SER A 382 24.74 0.81 -15.36
CA SER A 382 23.52 1.46 -14.86
C SER A 382 22.63 0.49 -14.07
N GLN A 383 22.47 -0.76 -14.52
CA GLN A 383 21.77 -1.81 -13.76
C GLN A 383 22.46 -2.12 -12.43
N ASN A 384 23.79 -2.28 -12.42
CA ASN A 384 24.55 -2.51 -11.18
C ASN A 384 24.43 -1.33 -10.20
N THR A 385 24.47 -0.10 -10.72
CA THR A 385 24.28 1.12 -9.91
C THR A 385 22.88 1.15 -9.27
N TYR A 386 21.84 0.74 -10.01
CA TYR A 386 20.48 0.64 -9.49
C TYR A 386 20.32 -0.50 -8.47
N LEU A 387 20.94 -1.66 -8.70
CA LEU A 387 20.97 -2.76 -7.72
C LEU A 387 21.68 -2.35 -6.42
N ASP A 388 22.76 -1.58 -6.49
CA ASP A 388 23.45 -1.08 -5.31
C ASP A 388 22.69 0.02 -4.58
N TYR A 389 21.90 0.83 -5.31
CA TYR A 389 20.90 1.72 -4.71
C TYR A 389 19.84 0.92 -3.94
N LEU A 390 19.20 -0.08 -4.58
CA LEU A 390 18.17 -0.91 -3.94
C LEU A 390 18.70 -1.69 -2.73
N LYS A 391 19.95 -2.17 -2.76
CA LYS A 391 20.61 -2.80 -1.59
C LYS A 391 20.71 -1.81 -0.42
N LYS A 392 21.15 -0.57 -0.68
CA LYS A 392 21.25 0.47 0.36
C LYS A 392 19.88 0.81 0.95
N GLU A 393 18.89 1.09 0.11
CA GLU A 393 17.51 1.37 0.54
C GLU A 393 16.94 0.20 1.36
N THR A 394 17.17 -1.04 0.94
CA THR A 394 16.78 -2.24 1.71
C THR A 394 17.46 -2.29 3.08
N THR A 395 18.77 -2.01 3.16
CA THR A 395 19.49 -1.99 4.45
C THR A 395 19.05 -0.84 5.36
N GLU A 396 18.73 0.33 4.79
CA GLU A 396 18.21 1.48 5.53
C GLU A 396 16.81 1.21 6.09
N LEU A 397 15.91 0.63 5.30
CA LEU A 397 14.58 0.21 5.74
C LEU A 397 14.64 -0.91 6.80
N GLN A 398 15.58 -1.86 6.66
CA GLN A 398 15.80 -2.89 7.69
C GLN A 398 16.32 -2.27 9.00
N MET A 399 17.25 -1.31 8.94
CA MET A 399 17.73 -0.58 10.11
C MET A 399 16.61 0.24 10.78
N GLN A 400 15.81 0.97 9.99
CA GLN A 400 14.66 1.73 10.49
C GLN A 400 13.61 0.82 11.13
N GLY A 401 13.29 -0.31 10.50
CA GLY A 401 12.39 -1.33 11.05
C GLY A 401 12.90 -1.94 12.35
N ALA A 402 14.20 -2.24 12.44
CA ALA A 402 14.83 -2.73 13.65
C ALA A 402 14.84 -1.67 14.77
N GLN A 403 15.10 -0.41 14.45
CA GLN A 403 15.05 0.71 15.40
C GLN A 403 13.62 0.97 15.92
N ALA A 404 12.62 0.99 15.03
CA ALA A 404 11.22 1.14 15.40
C ALA A 404 10.73 -0.03 16.27
N SER A 405 11.12 -1.27 15.93
CA SER A 405 10.85 -2.46 16.75
C SER A 405 11.50 -2.36 18.13
N HIS A 406 12.76 -1.95 18.21
CA HIS A 406 13.47 -1.77 19.48
C HIS A 406 12.85 -0.68 20.35
N GLN A 407 12.47 0.47 19.77
CA GLN A 407 11.72 1.51 20.47
C GLN A 407 10.36 1.00 20.97
N ALA A 408 9.61 0.25 20.15
CA ALA A 408 8.35 -0.35 20.55
C ALA A 408 8.55 -1.28 21.76
N ILE A 409 9.56 -2.15 21.74
CA ILE A 409 9.93 -3.03 22.86
C ILE A 409 10.23 -2.20 24.12
N LEU A 410 11.08 -1.18 24.05
CA LEU A 410 11.40 -0.32 25.20
C LEU A 410 10.16 0.35 25.80
N THR A 411 9.23 0.86 24.97
CA THR A 411 7.97 1.44 25.48
C THR A 411 7.02 0.41 26.08
N LEU A 412 7.06 -0.85 25.63
CA LEU A 412 6.30 -1.94 26.23
C LEU A 412 6.91 -2.39 27.57
N GLU A 413 8.24 -2.45 27.67
CA GLU A 413 8.97 -2.72 28.92
C GLU A 413 8.75 -1.61 29.97
N GLU A 414 8.66 -0.35 29.55
CA GLU A 414 8.30 0.77 30.44
C GLU A 414 6.85 0.65 30.91
N LYS A 415 5.89 0.42 30.01
CA LYS A 415 4.48 0.19 30.36
C LYS A 415 4.28 -1.04 31.26
N LEU A 416 5.09 -2.09 31.08
CA LEU A 416 5.10 -3.27 31.93
C LEU A 416 5.60 -2.91 33.34
N ARG A 417 6.75 -2.24 33.46
CA ARG A 417 7.27 -1.73 34.75
C ARG A 417 6.26 -0.81 35.44
N ASP A 418 5.52 0.01 34.70
CA ASP A 418 4.43 0.84 35.25
C ASP A 418 3.21 0.05 35.71
N ALA A 419 2.89 -1.05 35.03
CA ALA A 419 1.86 -1.98 35.47
C ALA A 419 2.28 -2.74 36.74
N GLU A 420 3.53 -3.19 36.81
CA GLU A 420 4.12 -3.84 37.99
C GLU A 420 4.16 -2.90 39.20
N ARG A 421 4.60 -1.65 39.02
CA ARG A 421 4.57 -0.62 40.08
C ARG A 421 3.15 -0.43 40.62
N ARG A 422 2.16 -0.23 39.74
CA ARG A 422 0.75 -0.11 40.15
C ARG A 422 0.22 -1.38 40.82
N ALA A 423 0.58 -2.57 40.34
CA ALA A 423 0.17 -3.84 40.95
C ALA A 423 0.73 -3.99 42.37
N ASN A 424 1.97 -3.56 42.61
CA ASN A 424 2.56 -3.52 43.94
C ASN A 424 1.86 -2.49 44.84
N GLU A 425 1.56 -1.28 44.36
CA GLU A 425 0.75 -0.31 45.13
C GLU A 425 -0.63 -0.87 45.52
N TRP A 426 -1.30 -1.58 44.61
CA TRP A 426 -2.59 -2.23 44.91
C TRP A 426 -2.45 -3.35 45.93
N LYS A 427 -1.37 -4.14 45.87
CA LYS A 427 -1.04 -5.16 46.86
C LYS A 427 -0.79 -4.55 48.23
N ASP A 428 0.00 -3.49 48.31
CA ASP A 428 0.31 -2.81 49.58
C ASP A 428 -0.94 -2.17 50.18
N ARG A 429 -1.78 -1.51 49.36
CA ARG A 429 -3.11 -1.04 49.79
C ARG A 429 -4.00 -2.19 50.26
N ALA A 430 -3.96 -3.36 49.62
CA ALA A 430 -4.76 -4.51 50.05
C ALA A 430 -4.29 -5.06 51.41
N VAL A 431 -2.98 -5.09 51.66
CA VAL A 431 -2.39 -5.42 52.97
C VAL A 431 -2.79 -4.38 54.03
N GLN A 432 -2.67 -3.09 53.73
CA GLN A 432 -3.09 -2.03 54.65
C GLN A 432 -4.58 -2.12 55.01
N ASN A 433 -5.45 -2.30 54.02
CA ASN A 433 -6.89 -2.53 54.23
C ASN A 433 -7.17 -3.85 55.00
N ALA A 434 -6.26 -4.83 54.99
CA ALA A 434 -6.40 -6.03 55.80
C ALA A 434 -6.02 -5.74 57.27
N SER A 435 -4.92 -5.04 57.53
CA SER A 435 -4.54 -4.62 58.88
C SER A 435 -5.57 -3.68 59.52
N GLU A 436 -6.10 -2.71 58.77
CA GLU A 436 -7.16 -1.81 59.24
C GLU A 436 -8.45 -2.57 59.59
N ARG A 437 -8.81 -3.61 58.82
CA ARG A 437 -9.93 -4.50 59.16
C ARG A 437 -9.67 -5.35 60.39
N GLU A 438 -8.44 -5.81 60.62
CA GLU A 438 -8.11 -6.50 61.86
C GLU A 438 -8.15 -5.57 63.06
N GLU A 439 -7.63 -4.35 62.94
CA GLU A 439 -7.70 -3.33 64.00
C GLU A 439 -9.15 -2.94 64.30
N ALA A 440 -9.97 -2.71 63.27
CA ALA A 440 -11.41 -2.51 63.41
C ALA A 440 -12.10 -3.71 64.09
N ARG A 441 -11.70 -4.95 63.80
CA ARG A 441 -12.22 -6.16 64.46
C ARG A 441 -11.77 -6.24 65.93
N ARG A 442 -10.52 -5.90 66.26
CA ARG A 442 -10.03 -5.77 67.65
C ARG A 442 -10.81 -4.71 68.41
N ASN A 443 -11.00 -3.53 67.82
CA ASN A 443 -11.80 -2.44 68.38
C ASN A 443 -13.26 -2.86 68.58
N SER A 444 -13.89 -3.54 67.60
CA SER A 444 -15.25 -4.12 67.77
C SER A 444 -15.31 -5.06 68.96
N SER A 445 -14.37 -6.00 69.08
CA SER A 445 -14.34 -6.93 70.23
C SER A 445 -14.13 -6.21 71.57
N HIS A 446 -13.40 -5.09 71.59
CA HIS A 446 -13.26 -4.26 72.78
C HIS A 446 -14.55 -3.51 73.12
N PHE A 447 -15.24 -2.94 72.12
CA PHE A 447 -16.56 -2.32 72.31
C PHE A 447 -17.64 -3.34 72.71
N GLU A 448 -17.62 -4.55 72.17
CA GLU A 448 -18.50 -5.66 72.58
C GLU A 448 -18.23 -6.07 74.03
N SER A 449 -16.97 -6.20 74.44
CA SER A 449 -16.60 -6.47 75.84
C SER A 449 -17.04 -5.33 76.78
N MET A 450 -16.89 -4.07 76.36
CA MET A 450 -17.36 -2.91 77.11
C MET A 450 -18.89 -2.86 77.20
N ALA A 451 -19.60 -3.16 76.11
CA ALA A 451 -21.06 -3.26 76.09
C ALA A 451 -21.57 -4.39 76.99
N GLN A 452 -20.88 -5.54 77.01
CA GLN A 452 -21.18 -6.65 77.91
C GLN A 452 -20.99 -6.23 79.38
N MET A 453 -19.89 -5.55 79.72
CA MET A 453 -19.66 -5.02 81.07
C MET A 453 -20.74 -4.01 81.48
N LEU A 454 -21.16 -3.13 80.57
CA LEU A 454 -22.26 -2.18 80.81
C LEU A 454 -23.60 -2.91 80.99
N GLN A 455 -23.87 -3.96 80.21
CA GLN A 455 -25.07 -4.77 80.34
C GLN A 455 -25.09 -5.54 81.68
N ASP A 456 -23.96 -6.04 82.15
CA ASP A 456 -23.89 -6.75 83.43
C ASP A 456 -23.95 -5.79 84.63
N LYS A 457 -23.44 -4.55 84.49
CA LYS A 457 -23.71 -3.45 85.43
C LYS A 457 -25.19 -3.03 85.44
N LEU A 458 -25.86 -3.03 84.29
CA LEU A 458 -27.30 -2.78 84.21
C LEU A 458 -28.06 -3.88 84.98
N LYS A 459 -27.78 -5.16 84.69
CA LYS A 459 -28.39 -6.33 85.37
C LYS A 459 -28.09 -6.39 86.86
N SER A 460 -26.96 -5.87 87.34
CA SER A 460 -26.71 -5.76 88.79
C SER A 460 -27.52 -4.61 89.39
N SER A 461 -27.54 -3.43 88.75
CA SER A 461 -28.38 -2.30 89.19
C SER A 461 -29.87 -2.62 89.18
N GLU A 462 -30.35 -3.41 88.21
CA GLU A 462 -31.72 -3.93 88.15
C GLU A 462 -32.01 -4.92 89.29
N ARG A 463 -31.07 -5.82 89.61
CA ARG A 463 -31.18 -6.71 90.78
C ARG A 463 -31.18 -5.94 92.09
N ASP A 464 -30.36 -4.90 92.22
CA ASP A 464 -30.32 -4.05 93.40
C ASP A 464 -31.64 -3.24 93.53
N LYS A 465 -32.16 -2.68 92.42
CA LYS A 465 -33.49 -2.05 92.39
C LYS A 465 -34.59 -3.03 92.78
N GLN A 466 -34.60 -4.24 92.22
CA GLN A 466 -35.57 -5.28 92.57
C GLN A 466 -35.50 -5.61 94.07
N LYS A 467 -34.29 -5.76 94.61
CA LYS A 467 -34.06 -6.01 96.04
C LYS A 467 -34.60 -4.86 96.90
N THR A 468 -34.28 -3.60 96.59
CA THR A 468 -34.82 -2.44 97.34
C THR A 468 -36.33 -2.30 97.21
N MET A 469 -36.92 -2.69 96.07
CA MET A 469 -38.37 -2.74 95.88
C MET A 469 -39.01 -3.85 96.72
N ASP A 470 -38.39 -5.03 96.83
CA ASP A 470 -38.92 -6.12 97.65
C ASP A 470 -38.71 -5.87 99.15
N GLU A 471 -37.63 -5.20 99.55
CA GLU A 471 -37.44 -4.62 100.89
C GLU A 471 -38.53 -3.56 101.19
N SER A 472 -38.86 -2.70 100.23
CA SER A 472 -39.95 -1.71 100.33
C SER A 472 -41.34 -2.37 100.42
N LYS A 473 -41.59 -3.44 99.66
CA LYS A 473 -42.82 -4.25 99.79
C LYS A 473 -42.91 -4.94 101.15
N ALA A 474 -41.80 -5.48 101.66
CA ALA A 474 -41.76 -6.07 102.99
C ALA A 474 -42.04 -5.02 104.09
N ALA A 475 -41.48 -3.81 103.95
CA ALA A 475 -41.79 -2.69 104.83
C ALA A 475 -43.28 -2.27 104.73
N SER A 476 -43.83 -2.21 103.51
CA SER A 476 -45.26 -1.92 103.27
C SER A 476 -46.16 -2.99 103.89
N ALA A 477 -45.88 -4.27 103.69
CA ALA A 477 -46.61 -5.38 104.31
C ALA A 477 -46.47 -5.36 105.85
N THR A 478 -45.35 -4.88 106.39
CA THR A 478 -45.18 -4.70 107.83
C THR A 478 -46.03 -3.53 108.36
N LEU A 479 -46.17 -2.45 107.59
CA LEU A 479 -47.06 -1.33 107.91
C LEU A 479 -48.53 -1.72 107.75
N GLU A 480 -48.88 -2.51 106.74
CA GLU A 480 -50.24 -3.02 106.50
C GLU A 480 -50.67 -4.01 107.58
N ASN A 481 -49.76 -4.89 108.04
CA ASN A 481 -49.99 -5.73 109.22
C ASN A 481 -50.18 -4.92 110.52
N LYS A 482 -49.45 -3.80 110.69
CA LYS A 482 -49.67 -2.87 111.81
C LYS A 482 -51.00 -2.13 111.69
N LEU A 483 -51.38 -1.69 110.49
CA LEU A 483 -52.69 -1.10 110.22
C LEU A 483 -53.81 -2.07 110.56
N MET A 484 -53.72 -3.33 110.11
CA MET A 484 -54.68 -4.39 110.42
C MET A 484 -54.71 -4.78 111.90
N ALA A 485 -53.60 -4.64 112.64
CA ALA A 485 -53.58 -4.80 114.09
C ALA A 485 -54.34 -3.66 114.79
N SER A 486 -54.05 -2.40 114.46
CA SER A 486 -54.78 -1.24 115.00
C SER A 486 -56.25 -1.20 114.55
N GLN A 487 -56.58 -1.74 113.38
CA GLN A 487 -57.97 -1.91 112.92
C GLN A 487 -58.72 -2.92 113.80
N ARG A 488 -58.09 -4.05 114.16
CA ARG A 488 -58.67 -5.04 115.09
C ARG A 488 -58.82 -4.48 116.50
N GLU A 489 -57.91 -3.63 116.96
CA GLU A 489 -58.04 -2.90 118.23
C GLU A 489 -59.21 -1.90 118.18
N ALA A 490 -59.36 -1.15 117.08
CA ALA A 490 -60.48 -0.23 116.88
C ALA A 490 -61.84 -0.96 116.79
N ASP A 491 -61.90 -2.13 116.15
CA ASP A 491 -63.11 -2.96 116.09
C ASP A 491 -63.44 -3.62 117.43
N SER A 492 -62.44 -3.99 118.24
CA SER A 492 -62.62 -4.41 119.65
C SER A 492 -63.20 -3.29 120.52
N VAL A 493 -62.69 -2.06 120.39
CA VAL A 493 -63.25 -0.87 121.07
C VAL A 493 -64.69 -0.58 120.62
N ARG A 494 -65.01 -0.73 119.31
CA ARG A 494 -66.39 -0.66 118.80
C ARG A 494 -67.29 -1.75 119.39
N GLN A 495 -66.79 -2.97 119.53
CA GLN A 495 -67.56 -4.09 120.08
C GLN A 495 -67.90 -3.86 121.56
N ASN A 496 -66.96 -3.33 122.34
CA ASN A 496 -67.19 -2.93 123.74
C ASN A 496 -68.16 -1.75 123.86
N ALA A 497 -68.05 -0.72 123.00
CA ALA A 497 -69.00 0.39 122.97
C ALA A 497 -70.44 -0.07 122.63
N ASN A 498 -70.58 -1.04 121.72
CA ASN A 498 -71.87 -1.62 121.36
C ASN A 498 -72.47 -2.49 122.49
N GLN A 499 -71.65 -3.20 123.27
CA GLN A 499 -72.13 -3.92 124.47
C GLN A 499 -72.64 -2.95 125.55
N GLN A 500 -71.97 -1.82 125.74
CA GLN A 500 -72.36 -0.82 126.73
C GLN A 500 -73.66 -0.09 126.33
N LYS A 501 -73.88 0.14 125.03
CA LYS A 501 -75.15 0.63 124.48
C LYS A 501 -76.29 -0.39 124.64
N ALA A 502 -76.04 -1.67 124.38
CA ALA A 502 -77.03 -2.75 124.54
C ALA A 502 -77.50 -2.96 126.00
N LEU A 503 -76.76 -2.47 127.00
CA LEU A 503 -77.18 -2.45 128.42
C LEU A 503 -78.00 -1.20 128.79
N GLN A 504 -77.86 -0.10 128.04
CA GLN A 504 -78.73 1.08 128.16
C GLN A 504 -80.07 0.84 127.44
N ASP A 505 -80.03 0.27 126.23
CA ASP A 505 -81.23 -0.06 125.45
C ASP A 505 -82.12 -1.09 126.18
N LYS A 506 -81.54 -2.01 126.97
CA LYS A 506 -82.31 -2.94 127.84
C LYS A 506 -82.96 -2.29 129.06
N ASN A 507 -82.44 -1.17 129.57
CA ASN A 507 -83.10 -0.40 130.63
C ASN A 507 -84.25 0.46 130.08
N ALA A 508 -84.12 0.97 128.85
CA ALA A 508 -85.23 1.64 128.16
C ALA A 508 -86.34 0.66 127.73
N ALA A 509 -85.98 -0.55 127.28
CA ALA A 509 -86.94 -1.56 126.82
C ALA A 509 -87.90 -2.08 127.91
N LEU A 510 -87.55 -1.99 129.18
CA LEU A 510 -88.46 -2.35 130.29
C LEU A 510 -89.44 -1.22 130.68
N GLN A 511 -89.21 0.01 130.22
CA GLN A 511 -90.17 1.12 130.40
C GLN A 511 -91.10 1.30 129.19
N GLN A 512 -90.67 0.86 128.00
CA GLN A 512 -91.51 0.90 126.79
C GLN A 512 -92.36 -0.37 126.57
N GLN A 513 -92.20 -1.42 127.38
CA GLN A 513 -93.08 -2.61 127.38
C GLN A 513 -94.48 -2.37 127.97
N ILE A 514 -94.79 -1.15 128.42
CA ILE A 514 -96.12 -0.74 128.90
C ILE A 514 -96.88 0.09 127.84
N ILE A 515 -96.19 0.69 126.87
CA ILE A 515 -96.85 1.35 125.74
C ILE A 515 -96.98 0.34 124.61
N ASP A 516 -98.06 -0.43 124.76
CA ASP A 516 -98.96 -0.88 123.70
C ASP A 516 -98.32 -1.50 122.44
N LEU A 517 -98.51 -2.79 122.17
CA LEU A 517 -99.84 -3.40 121.95
C LEU A 517 -100.76 -2.55 121.05
N HIS A 518 -100.18 -1.88 120.04
CA HIS A 518 -100.88 -1.49 118.82
C HIS A 518 -100.00 -1.81 117.59
N SER A 519 -100.35 -2.90 116.89
CA SER A 519 -99.65 -3.51 115.74
C SER A 519 -98.18 -3.90 116.00
N GLU A 520 -97.85 -5.14 116.33
CA GLU A 520 -97.96 -6.34 115.46
C GLU A 520 -97.29 -6.10 114.10
N LEU A 521 -96.04 -6.52 113.92
CA LEU A 521 -95.66 -7.88 113.53
C LEU A 521 -96.16 -8.28 112.14
N GLU A 522 -95.32 -8.05 111.13
CA GLU A 522 -94.98 -9.06 110.12
C GLU A 522 -93.52 -8.80 109.67
N ASN A 523 -92.55 -9.43 110.33
CA ASN A 523 -92.00 -10.77 110.04
C ASN A 523 -90.96 -10.73 108.90
N LEU A 524 -89.66 -10.92 109.23
CA LEU A 524 -88.97 -12.23 109.23
C LEU A 524 -88.83 -12.80 107.81
N ARG A 525 -87.64 -12.84 107.19
CA ARG A 525 -86.42 -13.64 107.50
C ARG A 525 -86.40 -14.93 106.69
N GLU A 526 -85.45 -15.02 105.75
CA GLU A 526 -84.63 -16.21 105.38
C GLU A 526 -83.66 -15.75 104.26
N GLN A 527 -82.32 -15.85 104.33
CA GLN A 527 -81.43 -17.01 104.58
C GLN A 527 -81.66 -18.10 103.50
N LEU A 528 -80.70 -18.46 102.64
CA LEU A 528 -79.45 -19.14 103.03
C LEU A 528 -78.29 -19.01 101.99
N THR A 529 -77.09 -18.93 102.56
CA THR A 529 -75.70 -19.10 102.08
C THR A 529 -75.37 -20.01 100.86
N LYS A 530 -74.34 -19.61 100.10
CA LYS A 530 -73.43 -20.51 99.34
C LYS A 530 -72.35 -21.14 100.26
N PRO A 531 -71.72 -22.23 99.83
CA PRO A 531 -70.29 -22.46 100.09
C PRO A 531 -69.48 -22.70 98.80
N GLN A 532 -68.17 -22.46 98.92
CA GLN A 532 -67.12 -22.71 97.92
C GLN A 532 -66.24 -23.88 98.40
N PRO A 533 -65.47 -24.53 97.52
CA PRO A 533 -64.08 -24.80 97.88
C PRO A 533 -63.05 -24.54 96.76
N GLN A 534 -61.79 -24.40 97.17
CA GLN A 534 -60.60 -24.27 96.31
C GLN A 534 -60.01 -25.64 95.94
N VAL A 535 -59.40 -25.76 94.75
CA VAL A 535 -57.97 -26.04 94.45
C VAL A 535 -57.72 -25.63 92.96
N ALA A 536 -56.53 -25.58 92.30
CA ALA A 536 -55.14 -25.93 92.64
C ALA A 536 -54.11 -25.18 91.72
N TRP A 537 -52.82 -25.34 92.03
CA TRP A 537 -51.60 -25.47 91.17
C TRP A 537 -51.53 -24.78 89.78
N GLN A 538 -50.60 -23.81 89.58
CA GLN A 538 -49.23 -23.94 88.96
C GLN A 538 -49.22 -24.19 87.44
N THR A 539 -48.30 -23.67 86.61
CA THR A 539 -47.09 -22.82 86.74
C THR A 539 -46.78 -22.22 85.35
N ASP A 540 -46.36 -20.95 85.25
CA ASP A 540 -45.84 -20.35 84.01
C ASP A 540 -44.38 -19.87 84.19
N PRO A 541 -43.44 -20.33 83.33
CA PRO A 541 -42.12 -19.74 83.21
C PRO A 541 -41.79 -19.20 81.80
N ALA A 542 -40.83 -18.28 81.77
CA ALA A 542 -39.98 -17.93 80.62
C ALA A 542 -40.65 -17.38 79.34
N ASN A 543 -40.61 -16.05 79.26
CA ASN A 543 -40.60 -15.32 78.00
C ASN A 543 -39.33 -15.65 77.17
N ASP A 544 -39.39 -15.31 75.88
CA ASP A 544 -38.30 -15.12 74.91
C ASP A 544 -37.78 -16.31 74.07
N ARG A 545 -37.74 -16.06 72.74
CA ARG A 545 -37.21 -16.88 71.61
C ARG A 545 -37.94 -18.22 71.38
N LYS A 546 -38.51 -18.50 70.20
CA LYS A 546 -37.81 -18.53 68.90
C LYS A 546 -38.82 -18.73 67.75
N GLY A 547 -38.71 -17.97 66.67
CA GLY A 547 -39.52 -18.18 65.45
C GLY A 547 -38.97 -19.30 64.54
N SER A 548 -39.90 -19.95 63.84
CA SER A 548 -39.71 -20.87 62.70
C SER A 548 -40.72 -20.41 61.62
N ARG A 549 -40.33 -20.09 60.37
CA ARG A 549 -40.00 -21.03 59.28
C ARG A 549 -41.25 -21.87 58.92
N GLU A 550 -41.89 -21.83 57.75
CA GLU A 550 -41.61 -21.43 56.34
C GLU A 550 -42.92 -20.76 55.74
N GLU A 551 -43.08 -20.19 54.53
CA GLU A 551 -42.34 -20.28 53.26
C GLU A 551 -42.66 -19.11 52.26
N ARG A 552 -41.67 -18.73 51.43
CA ARG A 552 -41.71 -18.12 50.06
C ARG A 552 -42.89 -17.19 49.61
N SER A 553 -42.55 -15.96 49.20
CA SER A 553 -42.63 -15.54 47.77
C SER A 553 -41.86 -14.22 47.51
N ASN A 554 -41.30 -14.03 46.31
CA ASN A 554 -40.54 -12.84 45.94
C ASN A 554 -41.47 -11.69 45.48
N GLN A 555 -41.44 -10.51 46.10
CA GLN A 555 -42.03 -9.30 45.48
C GLN A 555 -41.43 -7.93 45.92
N ASP A 556 -40.24 -7.88 46.52
CA ASP A 556 -39.61 -6.63 46.96
C ASP A 556 -38.86 -5.87 45.84
N SER A 557 -39.56 -5.52 44.77
CA SER A 557 -39.02 -4.66 43.70
C SER A 557 -39.90 -3.47 43.31
N HIS A 558 -41.07 -3.26 43.93
CA HIS A 558 -42.03 -2.26 43.45
C HIS A 558 -42.10 -0.97 44.29
N ASP A 559 -41.75 -0.99 45.57
CA ASP A 559 -41.87 0.20 46.44
C ASP A 559 -40.72 1.19 46.30
N ASN A 560 -39.49 0.72 46.02
CA ASN A 560 -38.36 1.61 45.73
C ASN A 560 -38.60 2.46 44.46
N GLU A 561 -39.27 1.93 43.43
CA GLU A 561 -39.61 2.69 42.22
C GLU A 561 -40.67 3.77 42.46
N LYS A 562 -41.64 3.55 43.35
CA LYS A 562 -42.59 4.60 43.76
C LYS A 562 -41.89 5.72 44.51
N ILE A 563 -40.98 5.38 45.43
CA ILE A 563 -40.18 6.37 46.18
C ILE A 563 -39.28 7.18 45.23
N ILE A 564 -38.58 6.52 44.29
CA ILE A 564 -37.77 7.20 43.27
C ILE A 564 -38.63 8.09 42.36
N SER A 565 -39.85 7.65 42.00
CA SER A 565 -40.77 8.43 41.18
C SER A 565 -41.30 9.67 41.91
N GLN A 566 -41.63 9.54 43.20
CA GLN A 566 -42.00 10.66 44.07
C GLN A 566 -40.83 11.63 44.24
N LEU A 567 -39.63 11.14 44.56
CA LEU A 567 -38.44 11.99 44.70
C LEU A 567 -38.09 12.73 43.40
N ARG A 568 -38.23 12.10 42.23
CA ARG A 568 -38.08 12.76 40.92
C ARG A 568 -39.15 13.83 40.65
N HIS A 569 -40.38 13.62 41.14
CA HIS A 569 -41.44 14.63 41.03
C HIS A 569 -41.17 15.83 41.96
N THR A 570 -40.78 15.56 43.21
CA THR A 570 -40.38 16.59 44.18
C THR A 570 -39.14 17.37 43.72
N LEU A 571 -38.16 16.71 43.09
CA LEU A 571 -37.02 17.39 42.47
C LEU A 571 -37.47 18.34 41.35
N LYS A 572 -38.27 17.86 40.39
CA LYS A 572 -38.83 18.74 39.33
C LYS A 572 -39.70 19.87 39.86
N GLN A 573 -40.39 19.68 40.98
CA GLN A 573 -41.13 20.73 41.67
C GLN A 573 -40.20 21.76 42.31
N LYS A 574 -39.11 21.31 42.96
CA LYS A 574 -38.09 22.16 43.56
C LYS A 574 -37.23 22.88 42.52
N ASP A 575 -36.94 22.28 41.37
CA ASP A 575 -36.26 22.94 40.25
C ASP A 575 -37.11 24.09 39.68
N ARG A 576 -38.43 23.89 39.58
CA ARG A 576 -39.38 24.97 39.21
C ARG A 576 -39.43 26.07 40.26
N GLU A 577 -39.45 25.71 41.54
CA GLU A 577 -39.43 26.65 42.67
C GLU A 577 -38.11 27.45 42.69
N ILE A 578 -36.97 26.80 42.43
CA ILE A 578 -35.66 27.45 42.29
C ILE A 578 -35.63 28.39 41.09
N ALA A 579 -36.15 27.98 39.92
CA ALA A 579 -36.24 28.85 38.75
C ALA A 579 -37.11 30.10 39.03
N LEU A 580 -38.23 29.91 39.73
CA LEU A 580 -39.13 31.00 40.11
C LEU A 580 -38.51 31.92 41.17
N LEU A 581 -37.77 31.37 42.14
CA LEU A 581 -36.98 32.14 43.10
C LEU A 581 -35.80 32.87 42.44
N GLN A 582 -35.12 32.27 41.47
CA GLN A 582 -34.06 32.93 40.69
C GLN A 582 -34.62 34.08 39.84
N GLN A 583 -35.79 33.89 39.22
CA GLN A 583 -36.48 34.95 38.49
C GLN A 583 -36.93 36.09 39.43
N THR A 584 -37.45 35.75 40.62
CA THR A 584 -37.81 36.73 41.65
C THR A 584 -36.59 37.47 42.18
N VAL A 585 -35.49 36.79 42.51
CA VAL A 585 -34.23 37.43 42.95
C VAL A 585 -33.63 38.30 41.84
N HIS A 586 -33.69 37.87 40.58
CA HIS A 586 -33.24 38.69 39.45
C HIS A 586 -34.10 39.95 39.31
N ARG A 587 -35.43 39.82 39.43
CA ARG A 587 -36.37 40.95 39.42
C ARG A 587 -36.13 41.90 40.60
N GLU A 588 -36.04 41.39 41.82
CA GLU A 588 -35.71 42.15 43.04
C GLU A 588 -34.37 42.87 42.90
N CYS A 589 -33.33 42.22 42.36
CA CYS A 589 -32.04 42.87 42.07
C CYS A 589 -32.17 43.98 41.03
N MET A 590 -32.96 43.79 39.97
CA MET A 590 -33.20 44.83 38.96
C MET A 590 -34.03 46.00 39.53
N GLU A 591 -35.07 45.73 40.31
CA GLU A 591 -35.88 46.75 40.97
C GLU A 591 -35.08 47.51 42.04
N ARG A 592 -34.24 46.82 42.83
CA ARG A 592 -33.33 47.43 43.81
C ARG A 592 -32.20 48.21 43.15
N THR A 593 -31.66 47.74 42.02
CA THR A 593 -30.66 48.50 41.24
C THR A 593 -31.30 49.76 40.64
N SER A 594 -32.49 49.64 40.05
CA SER A 594 -33.28 50.78 39.56
C SER A 594 -33.69 51.75 40.67
N LEU A 595 -33.94 51.27 41.89
CA LEU A 595 -34.22 52.09 43.08
C LEU A 595 -32.95 52.81 43.55
N LEU A 596 -31.81 52.11 43.65
CA LEU A 596 -30.52 52.71 44.00
C LEU A 596 -30.06 53.73 42.95
N GLU A 597 -30.32 53.49 41.67
CA GLU A 597 -30.03 54.41 40.58
C GLU A 597 -30.97 55.63 40.62
N ARG A 598 -32.26 55.44 40.98
CA ARG A 598 -33.18 56.53 41.30
C ARG A 598 -32.80 57.31 42.56
N MET A 599 -32.25 56.67 43.59
CA MET A 599 -31.73 57.36 44.78
C MET A 599 -30.40 58.10 44.52
N ARG A 600 -29.59 57.63 43.57
CA ARG A 600 -28.37 58.36 43.12
C ARG A 600 -28.70 59.55 42.23
N SER A 601 -29.74 59.44 41.38
CA SER A 601 -30.18 60.53 40.50
C SER A 601 -31.10 61.54 41.20
N GLY A 602 -31.95 61.08 42.13
CA GLY A 602 -32.72 61.91 43.06
C GLY A 602 -31.90 62.30 44.29
N LYS A 603 -31.11 63.38 44.18
CA LYS A 603 -30.24 63.93 45.24
C LYS A 603 -30.89 63.97 46.64
N VAL A 604 -30.59 62.99 47.49
CA VAL A 604 -30.94 63.00 48.92
C VAL A 604 -29.76 62.53 49.78
N LEU A 605 -28.92 63.52 50.19
CA LEU A 605 -27.97 63.49 51.33
C LEU A 605 -26.73 62.55 51.22
N PRO A 606 -25.61 62.86 51.91
CA PRO A 606 -24.79 64.05 51.67
C PRO A 606 -23.28 63.73 51.51
N GLU A 607 -22.52 64.65 50.91
CA GLU A 607 -21.05 64.55 50.78
C GLU A 607 -20.32 64.80 52.11
N LEU A 608 -19.27 64.03 52.37
CA LEU A 608 -18.25 64.28 53.41
C LEU A 608 -16.85 63.87 52.87
N PRO A 609 -15.76 64.49 53.36
CA PRO A 609 -14.81 65.12 52.44
C PRO A 609 -13.45 64.42 52.28
N ASP A 610 -12.73 64.83 51.22
CA ASP A 610 -11.33 64.52 50.96
C ASP A 610 -10.40 64.97 52.10
N VAL A 611 -9.46 64.09 52.47
CA VAL A 611 -8.18 64.50 53.09
C VAL A 611 -7.03 63.76 52.41
N VAL A 612 -6.08 64.56 51.94
CA VAL A 612 -4.94 64.18 51.11
C VAL A 612 -3.90 63.33 51.87
N SER A 613 -3.32 62.34 51.19
CA SER A 613 -1.89 62.04 51.30
C SER A 613 -1.39 61.46 49.98
N ALA A 614 -0.60 62.26 49.27
CA ALA A 614 -0.15 61.99 47.92
C ALA A 614 1.08 61.05 47.87
N SER A 615 1.24 60.33 46.77
CA SER A 615 2.54 60.05 46.14
C SER A 615 2.39 59.48 44.72
N PHE A 616 3.25 59.98 43.82
CA PHE A 616 3.58 59.45 42.49
C PHE A 616 2.54 59.44 41.35
N GLU A 617 2.50 60.60 40.68
CA GLU A 617 2.82 60.76 39.25
C GLU A 617 2.19 59.82 38.19
N LYS A 618 1.21 60.39 37.48
CA LYS A 618 1.34 60.75 36.05
C LYS A 618 1.54 59.61 35.03
N PHE A 619 0.44 59.12 34.46
CA PHE A 619 0.26 59.19 33.00
C PHE A 619 -1.22 59.21 32.60
N GLU A 620 -1.59 60.19 31.78
CA GLU A 620 -2.82 60.21 30.97
C GLU A 620 -2.75 59.11 29.87
N ARG A 621 -3.78 58.70 29.10
CA ARG A 621 -5.04 59.35 28.73
C ARG A 621 -6.00 58.29 28.13
N THR A 622 -7.32 58.50 28.32
CA THR A 622 -8.45 58.18 27.42
C THR A 622 -8.40 57.01 26.42
N SER A 623 -9.42 56.14 26.47
CA SER A 623 -9.88 55.36 25.30
C SER A 623 -11.43 55.35 25.21
N VAL A 624 -11.94 56.18 24.28
CA VAL A 624 -13.33 56.38 23.83
C VAL A 624 -13.18 57.03 22.44
N MET A 625 -13.79 56.61 21.32
CA MET A 625 -14.80 55.57 21.06
C MET A 625 -14.72 55.06 19.60
N ARG A 626 -15.32 53.89 19.35
CA ARG A 626 -16.13 53.50 18.16
C ARG A 626 -15.73 53.94 16.73
N SER A 627 -15.40 52.90 15.95
CA SER A 627 -16.21 52.41 14.80
C SER A 627 -16.09 53.03 13.40
N VAL A 628 -16.51 52.19 12.43
CA VAL A 628 -17.00 52.46 11.07
C VAL A 628 -15.97 52.26 9.93
N THR A 629 -16.12 51.10 9.25
CA THR A 629 -16.10 50.82 7.78
C THR A 629 -15.31 51.74 6.84
N SER A 630 -14.77 51.37 5.68
CA SER A 630 -14.66 50.14 4.85
C SER A 630 -13.96 50.56 3.53
N SER A 631 -13.58 49.62 2.64
CA SER A 631 -13.28 49.85 1.19
C SER A 631 -12.10 50.82 0.89
N SER A 632 -11.42 50.80 -0.27
CA SER A 632 -11.30 49.83 -1.37
C SER A 632 -10.06 50.15 -2.24
N SER A 633 -9.71 49.22 -3.14
CA SER A 633 -9.33 49.44 -4.56
C SER A 633 -8.09 50.28 -4.96
N GLU A 634 -7.22 49.61 -5.75
CA GLU A 634 -6.56 50.10 -6.98
C GLU A 634 -5.51 51.24 -6.89
N ASP A 635 -4.62 51.48 -7.86
CA ASP A 635 -3.80 50.64 -8.77
C ASP A 635 -2.76 51.58 -9.44
N THR A 636 -1.69 51.05 -10.07
CA THR A 636 -0.66 51.78 -10.88
C THR A 636 0.26 52.78 -10.12
N GLY A 637 1.49 53.08 -10.54
CA GLY A 637 2.35 52.53 -11.61
C GLY A 637 3.72 53.25 -11.71
N GLU A 638 4.71 52.58 -12.33
CA GLU A 638 5.97 53.09 -12.96
C GLU A 638 7.03 53.93 -12.18
N GLY A 639 8.32 53.83 -12.59
CA GLY A 639 9.20 55.03 -12.59
C GLY A 639 10.66 55.02 -12.06
N SER A 640 11.54 54.15 -12.55
CA SER A 640 13.01 54.33 -12.78
C SER A 640 14.03 54.99 -11.79
N GLU A 641 15.23 54.38 -11.74
CA GLU A 641 16.59 55.00 -11.65
C GLU A 641 17.06 55.86 -10.44
N ARG A 642 17.98 55.34 -9.59
CA ARG A 642 19.46 55.58 -9.69
C ARG A 642 20.33 55.03 -8.53
N LEU A 643 21.50 54.54 -8.94
CA LEU A 643 22.83 54.41 -8.28
C LEU A 643 23.05 54.95 -6.84
N GLY A 644 23.68 54.13 -5.98
CA GLY A 644 24.39 54.55 -4.77
C GLY A 644 25.14 53.40 -4.07
N HIS A 645 26.44 53.57 -3.77
CA HIS A 645 27.23 52.58 -3.02
C HIS A 645 27.06 52.74 -1.50
N GLY A 646 27.15 51.64 -0.75
CA GLY A 646 27.26 51.66 0.71
C GLY A 646 27.11 50.26 1.31
N ALA A 647 28.22 49.64 1.68
CA ALA A 647 28.20 48.40 2.47
C ALA A 647 28.20 48.73 3.96
N ILE A 648 27.47 47.95 4.76
CA ILE A 648 27.92 47.25 5.98
C ILE A 648 26.74 46.44 6.54
N GLU A 649 27.06 45.30 7.15
CA GLU A 649 26.14 44.29 7.69
C GLU A 649 25.24 44.87 8.81
N ASP A 650 24.02 44.40 9.06
CA ASP A 650 23.79 43.05 9.59
C ASP A 650 22.32 42.54 9.52
N GLN A 651 22.16 41.22 9.65
CA GLN A 651 20.92 40.47 9.97
C GLN A 651 19.71 40.51 9.02
N GLN A 652 19.72 39.59 8.05
CA GLN A 652 18.50 38.92 7.53
C GLN A 652 18.64 37.39 7.57
N PRO A 653 17.52 36.63 7.65
CA PRO A 653 17.55 35.17 7.83
C PRO A 653 18.07 34.41 6.61
N LYS A 654 18.75 33.29 6.87
CA LYS A 654 19.43 32.48 5.84
C LYS A 654 18.40 31.75 4.95
N ALA A 655 18.37 32.10 3.67
CA ALA A 655 17.58 31.39 2.65
C ALA A 655 18.05 29.94 2.43
N SER A 656 17.11 29.07 2.03
CA SER A 656 17.33 27.63 1.88
C SER A 656 18.29 27.25 0.74
N PHE A 657 19.02 26.16 0.95
CA PHE A 657 19.97 25.54 0.02
C PHE A 657 19.40 25.29 -1.40
N TYR A 658 18.09 25.02 -1.51
CA TYR A 658 17.41 24.71 -2.76
C TYR A 658 17.30 25.87 -3.75
N GLU A 659 17.40 27.12 -3.31
CA GLU A 659 17.26 28.28 -4.19
C GLU A 659 18.54 28.58 -5.00
N LYS A 660 19.69 28.09 -4.51
CA LYS A 660 20.99 28.23 -5.20
C LYS A 660 21.15 27.26 -6.37
N LEU A 661 20.44 26.13 -6.38
CA LEU A 661 20.53 25.12 -7.45
C LEU A 661 19.71 25.47 -8.70
N ARG A 662 18.64 26.28 -8.58
CA ARG A 662 17.73 26.59 -9.71
C ARG A 662 18.34 27.54 -10.76
N ARG A 663 19.46 28.21 -10.49
CA ARG A 663 20.12 29.17 -11.42
C ARG A 663 21.32 28.62 -12.20
N ALA A 664 21.69 27.35 -12.04
CA ALA A 664 22.88 26.77 -12.70
C ALA A 664 22.62 26.15 -14.10
N GLY A 665 21.35 26.01 -14.53
CA GLY A 665 20.95 25.13 -15.64
C GLY A 665 20.77 25.74 -17.04
N SER A 666 21.18 27.00 -17.30
CA SER A 666 20.82 27.68 -18.56
C SER A 666 21.96 28.47 -19.23
N ARG A 667 22.92 27.76 -19.85
CA ARG A 667 23.79 28.33 -20.89
C ARG A 667 24.01 27.35 -22.05
N LYS A 668 23.34 27.60 -23.18
CA LYS A 668 23.71 27.02 -24.49
C LYS A 668 24.98 27.71 -25.00
N PRO A 669 26.02 27.00 -25.47
CA PRO A 669 27.08 27.62 -26.26
C PRO A 669 26.57 27.94 -27.67
N LYS A 670 26.69 29.20 -28.10
CA LYS A 670 26.56 29.58 -29.52
C LYS A 670 27.84 29.22 -30.27
N THR A 671 27.68 28.86 -31.53
CA THR A 671 28.78 28.58 -32.45
C THR A 671 29.45 29.85 -32.99
N ARG A 672 30.67 29.65 -33.51
CA ARG A 672 31.28 30.35 -34.65
C ARG A 672 32.08 31.64 -34.39
N LYS A 673 33.41 31.49 -34.33
CA LYS A 673 34.29 31.86 -35.47
C LYS A 673 35.55 31.02 -35.46
#